data_AF-A0A1P9WXX9-F1
#
_entry.id   AF-A0A1P9WXX9-F1
#
_cell.length_a   1.000
_cell.length_b   1.000
_cell.length_c   1.000
_cell.angle_alpha   90.00
_cell.angle_beta   90.00
_cell.angle_gamma   90.00
#
_symmetry.space_group_name_H-M   'P 1'
#
loop_
_entity.id
_entity.type
_entity.pdbx_description
1 polymer ?
#
loop_
_entity_poly.entity_id
_entity_poly.type
_entity_poly.pdbx_seq_one_letter_code
_entity_poly.pdbx_strand_id
1 'polypeptide(L)'
;MTLRLLVLSGCLLLAAGVRAQRMTAAQLSNFAGINGLYLNPSSIADSRWGTHINLTTVSMQANAQPRLPASIVPFAEAGLKLRGQEMALKAIDLRGPGLMVQLRGSQAFAITTRYRADVNLAGNYDLINWFRGDKTPLPNTTRSEQINADAFGEIAVSYAMPVLNWQQHFVKAGGTVKYLRGLHSSSLSVDGQFGAPAGQLSYSIDRLQTTYSDLTTLSDLTFGDALAGQVPGNGTGFDLGFTYEFRPQADSYRYTMDGKTLSDVTVNKYRVRLGVSLLDIGTIRYQNASNWSVPARTGTLQQSAVQPPARPWQIRDAIAQSLGIVPEGSVGDLNVALPRTLSVQADVALTNGWFVGAAWWKPSQPLASAQHRSALLSFGPRYESKDTELSLTGNYWQTLGKFSVGAHLRAGIFTVGTDNIVGFFSDNGLTAHVFAGITLPFGAKRPRDTDGDYVSNKVDRCPDVAGVWAFRGCPDTDADGIEDKNDNCPQDAGPTATNGCPDADNDGIFDKNDACPNQSGSTRFSGCPDTDADNIPDKDDECPTVAGMPALGGCPDADADGLRDSQDACPNEAGLKELDGCALKAIATPAVATSAVPALSATETALLEQLNRSFLRGPMADETALAGLKTYLESTPGRLLSFEFSGSNQEQLVRVATLFKDELATYFGNTDRFRFTVVPKAGQAAGIRVSVQ
;
A
#
# COMPACT_ATOMS: atom_id res chain seq x y z
N MET A 1 40.33 60.84 -4.17
CA MET A 1 41.66 60.45 -3.67
C MET A 1 42.26 59.49 -4.68
N THR A 2 43.33 59.92 -5.33
CA THR A 2 44.00 59.28 -6.47
C THR A 2 44.90 58.13 -6.03
N LEU A 3 44.80 56.99 -6.72
CA LEU A 3 45.97 56.14 -6.96
C LEU A 3 45.96 55.70 -8.42
N ARG A 4 46.86 56.30 -9.20
CA ARG A 4 47.24 55.86 -10.54
C ARG A 4 48.32 54.80 -10.40
N LEU A 5 48.20 53.69 -11.11
CA LEU A 5 49.34 52.93 -11.60
C LEU A 5 49.03 52.47 -13.03
N LEU A 6 49.91 52.86 -13.96
CA LEU A 6 49.81 52.63 -15.39
C LEU A 6 50.49 51.31 -15.78
N VAL A 7 49.75 50.48 -16.54
CA VAL A 7 50.09 49.86 -17.85
C VAL A 7 51.30 48.92 -17.94
N LEU A 8 51.05 47.64 -18.27
CA LEU A 8 51.32 47.12 -19.62
C LEU A 8 50.48 45.87 -19.99
N SER A 9 49.88 46.00 -21.17
CA SER A 9 49.23 45.07 -22.08
C SER A 9 49.29 43.56 -21.85
N GLY A 10 48.09 42.98 -21.90
CA GLY A 10 47.81 41.59 -22.18
C GLY A 10 46.31 41.39 -22.39
N CYS A 11 45.73 42.17 -23.32
CA CYS A 11 44.34 42.03 -23.72
C CYS A 11 44.16 40.69 -24.46
N LEU A 12 43.94 39.60 -23.73
CA LEU A 12 43.15 38.48 -24.21
C LEU A 12 41.71 38.72 -23.77
N LEU A 13 40.97 39.48 -24.58
CA LEU A 13 39.52 39.31 -24.68
C LEU A 13 39.28 37.94 -25.32
N LEU A 14 39.33 36.89 -24.50
CA LEU A 14 38.70 35.63 -24.87
C LEU A 14 37.19 35.86 -24.76
N ALA A 15 36.56 36.11 -25.90
CA ALA A 15 35.13 36.02 -26.07
C ALA A 15 34.68 34.58 -25.75
N ALA A 16 34.39 34.34 -24.47
CA ALA A 16 33.76 33.11 -24.02
C ALA A 16 32.30 33.15 -24.48
N GLY A 17 31.99 32.43 -25.57
CA GLY A 17 30.62 32.06 -25.88
C GLY A 17 30.06 31.19 -24.75
N VAL A 18 29.29 31.79 -23.84
CA VAL A 18 28.71 31.12 -22.66
C VAL A 18 27.39 30.39 -23.02
N ARG A 19 27.38 29.06 -23.05
CA ARG A 19 26.40 28.24 -23.80
C ARG A 19 25.25 27.69 -22.93
N ALA A 20 23.98 27.69 -23.37
CA ALA A 20 22.82 27.41 -22.51
C ALA A 20 22.35 25.94 -22.48
N GLN A 21 22.03 25.46 -21.26
CA GLN A 21 20.86 24.70 -20.76
C GLN A 21 21.08 24.54 -19.24
N ARG A 22 20.22 25.09 -18.38
CA ARG A 22 20.61 25.48 -17.00
C ARG A 22 19.52 25.24 -15.95
N MET A 23 19.87 25.33 -14.65
CA MET A 23 19.22 24.84 -13.41
C MET A 23 19.97 23.67 -12.74
N THR A 24 21.31 23.74 -12.68
CA THR A 24 22.15 22.61 -12.25
C THR A 24 21.95 22.24 -10.78
N ALA A 25 21.62 23.22 -9.96
CA ALA A 25 21.35 23.06 -8.54
C ALA A 25 20.01 22.35 -8.22
N ALA A 26 19.00 22.51 -9.09
CA ALA A 26 17.64 22.05 -8.84
C ALA A 26 17.35 20.62 -9.36
N GLN A 27 18.07 20.16 -10.38
CA GLN A 27 17.69 18.95 -11.12
C GLN A 27 18.10 17.63 -10.45
N LEU A 28 19.12 17.65 -9.57
CA LEU A 28 19.54 16.47 -8.80
C LEU A 28 18.57 16.15 -7.65
N SER A 29 17.58 17.00 -7.40
CA SER A 29 16.67 16.84 -6.27
C SER A 29 15.77 15.61 -6.36
N ASN A 30 15.52 14.96 -5.22
CA ASN A 30 14.49 13.92 -5.10
C ASN A 30 13.07 14.47 -5.26
N PHE A 31 12.92 15.78 -5.08
CA PHE A 31 11.67 16.51 -5.23
C PHE A 31 11.63 17.35 -6.52
N ALA A 32 12.58 17.18 -7.44
CA ALA A 32 12.58 17.87 -8.74
C ALA A 32 11.31 17.60 -9.56
N GLY A 33 10.65 16.46 -9.32
CA GLY A 33 9.43 16.05 -10.03
C GLY A 33 9.66 16.02 -11.54
N ILE A 34 8.76 16.66 -12.28
CA ILE A 34 8.84 16.71 -13.75
C ILE A 34 10.09 17.43 -14.27
N ASN A 35 10.70 18.34 -13.48
CA ASN A 35 11.93 19.02 -13.88
C ASN A 35 13.16 18.11 -13.84
N GLY A 36 13.08 16.94 -13.20
CA GLY A 36 14.15 15.93 -13.22
C GLY A 36 14.36 15.30 -14.59
N LEU A 37 13.34 15.28 -15.45
CA LEU A 37 13.40 14.70 -16.81
C LEU A 37 14.51 15.32 -17.67
N TYR A 38 14.78 16.61 -17.49
CA TYR A 38 15.77 17.36 -18.27
C TYR A 38 17.23 17.05 -17.87
N LEU A 39 17.42 16.33 -16.75
CA LEU A 39 18.69 15.77 -16.33
C LEU A 39 18.74 14.26 -16.57
N ASN A 40 17.67 13.53 -16.26
CA ASN A 40 17.60 12.09 -16.45
C ASN A 40 16.14 11.62 -16.54
N PRO A 41 15.68 11.06 -17.67
CA PRO A 41 14.31 10.57 -17.83
C PRO A 41 13.87 9.52 -16.79
N SER A 42 14.80 8.71 -16.25
CA SER A 42 14.47 7.71 -15.23
C SER A 42 14.13 8.31 -13.86
N SER A 43 14.39 9.61 -13.65
CA SER A 43 14.19 10.28 -12.36
C SER A 43 12.73 10.34 -11.89
N ILE A 44 11.78 10.28 -12.82
CA ILE A 44 10.35 10.33 -12.48
C ILE A 44 9.81 8.99 -11.95
N ALA A 45 10.51 7.88 -12.19
CA ALA A 45 10.18 6.60 -11.57
C ALA A 45 10.58 6.58 -10.08
N ASP A 46 9.72 5.97 -9.26
CA ASP A 46 9.81 6.03 -7.80
C ASP A 46 9.96 7.48 -7.31
N SER A 47 9.22 8.42 -7.91
CA SER A 47 9.15 9.82 -7.44
C SER A 47 8.42 9.95 -6.10
N ARG A 48 8.81 10.95 -5.30
CA ARG A 48 8.09 11.32 -4.06
C ARG A 48 6.78 12.08 -4.33
N TRP A 49 6.53 12.46 -5.58
CA TRP A 49 5.28 13.07 -6.02
C TRP A 49 4.38 12.04 -6.70
N GLY A 50 3.13 11.94 -6.24
CA GLY A 50 2.09 11.13 -6.88
C GLY A 50 1.57 11.82 -8.14
N THR A 51 1.43 13.14 -8.09
CA THR A 51 1.14 13.99 -9.24
C THR A 51 1.95 15.26 -9.12
N HIS A 52 2.57 15.71 -10.20
CA HIS A 52 3.35 16.95 -10.22
C HIS A 52 3.04 17.75 -11.48
N ILE A 53 2.40 18.91 -11.30
CA ILE A 53 2.06 19.81 -12.40
C ILE A 53 3.09 20.93 -12.42
N ASN A 54 3.76 21.15 -13.54
CA ASN A 54 4.57 22.34 -13.76
C ASN A 54 3.75 23.34 -14.57
N LEU A 55 3.32 24.44 -13.95
CA LEU A 55 2.57 25.48 -14.66
C LEU A 55 3.52 26.24 -15.58
N THR A 56 4.61 26.75 -15.02
CA THR A 56 5.66 27.43 -15.76
C THR A 56 6.95 27.41 -14.96
N THR A 57 8.08 27.20 -15.63
CA THR A 57 9.42 27.43 -15.08
C THR A 57 10.23 28.15 -16.16
N VAL A 58 10.74 29.33 -15.83
CA VAL A 58 11.53 30.16 -16.74
C VAL A 58 12.97 30.17 -16.26
N SER A 59 13.91 29.95 -17.17
CA SER A 59 15.35 30.16 -16.98
C SER A 59 15.83 31.16 -18.01
N MET A 60 16.56 32.18 -17.55
CA MET A 60 17.04 33.28 -18.37
C MET A 60 18.52 33.52 -18.13
N GLN A 61 19.27 33.73 -19.21
CA GLN A 61 20.68 34.09 -19.17
C GLN A 61 20.89 35.42 -19.84
N ALA A 62 21.59 36.31 -19.16
CA ALA A 62 21.88 37.65 -19.65
C ALA A 62 23.38 37.93 -19.57
N ASN A 63 23.89 38.72 -20.52
CA ASN A 63 25.29 39.09 -20.55
C ASN A 63 25.47 40.60 -20.49
N ALA A 64 26.48 41.03 -19.72
CA ALA A 64 26.96 42.41 -19.67
C ALA A 64 27.91 42.63 -20.85
N GLN A 65 27.34 42.85 -22.03
CA GLN A 65 28.11 43.23 -23.20
C GLN A 65 27.46 44.49 -23.77
N PRO A 66 28.20 45.61 -23.86
CA PRO A 66 27.67 46.80 -24.48
C PRO A 66 27.42 46.44 -25.94
N ARG A 67 26.17 46.59 -26.40
CA ARG A 67 25.74 46.57 -27.82
C ARG A 67 25.33 45.21 -28.42
N LEU A 68 24.88 44.22 -27.67
CA LEU A 68 23.84 43.32 -28.23
C LEU A 68 22.48 43.96 -27.90
N PRO A 69 21.54 44.09 -28.85
CA PRO A 69 20.22 44.63 -28.53
C PRO A 69 19.54 43.72 -27.50
N ALA A 70 18.67 44.31 -26.68
CA ALA A 70 17.91 43.61 -25.65
C ALA A 70 17.05 42.44 -26.18
N SER A 71 16.86 42.32 -27.50
CA SER A 71 15.92 41.39 -28.14
C SER A 71 16.49 40.70 -29.39
N ILE A 72 17.46 39.78 -29.22
CA ILE A 72 17.76 38.76 -30.27
C ILE A 72 16.90 37.50 -30.04
N VAL A 73 16.38 37.32 -28.83
CA VAL A 73 15.40 36.28 -28.51
C VAL A 73 14.01 36.79 -28.89
N PRO A 74 13.25 36.07 -29.74
CA PRO A 74 11.86 36.41 -30.04
C PRO A 74 11.07 36.59 -28.73
N PHE A 75 10.24 37.64 -28.64
CA PHE A 75 9.35 37.94 -27.51
C PHE A 75 9.99 38.49 -26.22
N ALA A 76 11.28 38.83 -26.24
CA ALA A 76 11.95 39.40 -25.07
C ALA A 76 12.37 40.86 -25.31
N GLU A 77 11.49 41.81 -25.00
CA GLU A 77 11.87 43.22 -24.82
C GLU A 77 11.93 43.52 -23.32
N ALA A 78 13.14 43.51 -22.75
CA ALA A 78 13.32 43.94 -21.37
C ALA A 78 14.60 44.76 -21.24
N GLY A 79 14.45 46.02 -20.79
CA GLY A 79 15.56 46.88 -20.38
C GLY A 79 16.18 46.41 -19.06
N LEU A 80 16.82 45.24 -19.07
CA LEU A 80 17.50 44.67 -17.90
C LEU A 80 18.79 45.46 -17.63
N LYS A 81 18.91 46.02 -16.43
CA LYS A 81 20.14 46.66 -15.95
C LYS A 81 20.69 45.89 -14.75
N LEU A 82 21.96 45.50 -14.82
CA LEU A 82 22.68 44.88 -13.71
C LEU A 82 23.96 45.68 -13.47
N ARG A 83 24.18 46.14 -12.22
CA ARG A 83 25.33 46.99 -11.86
C ARG A 83 25.49 48.24 -12.74
N GLY A 84 24.36 48.82 -13.17
CA GLY A 84 24.33 50.00 -14.05
C GLY A 84 24.64 49.74 -15.52
N GLN A 85 24.98 48.50 -15.90
CA GLN A 85 25.19 48.08 -17.29
C GLN A 85 23.90 47.50 -17.88
N GLU A 86 23.62 47.82 -19.14
CA GLU A 86 22.55 47.16 -19.89
C GLU A 86 22.93 45.72 -20.21
N MET A 87 21.98 44.83 -20.00
CA MET A 87 22.14 43.39 -20.19
C MET A 87 21.34 42.97 -21.41
N ALA A 88 21.98 42.21 -22.31
CA ALA A 88 21.28 41.58 -23.42
C ALA A 88 20.86 40.16 -23.02
N LEU A 89 19.61 39.80 -23.31
CA LEU A 89 19.15 38.43 -23.14
C LEU A 89 19.85 37.53 -24.15
N LYS A 90 20.55 36.52 -23.65
CA LYS A 90 21.29 35.55 -24.46
C LYS A 90 20.46 34.31 -24.75
N ALA A 91 19.81 33.78 -23.70
CA ALA A 91 19.07 32.54 -23.80
C ALA A 91 17.87 32.53 -22.86
N ILE A 92 16.81 31.84 -23.28
CA ILE A 92 15.62 31.54 -22.50
C ILE A 92 15.27 30.06 -22.63
N ASP A 93 14.91 29.45 -21.51
CA ASP A 93 14.36 28.09 -21.41
C ASP A 93 13.07 28.18 -20.59
N LEU A 94 11.95 28.02 -21.28
CA LEU A 94 10.62 28.08 -20.68
C LEU A 94 10.02 26.67 -20.70
N ARG A 95 9.72 26.12 -19.52
CA ARG A 95 9.15 24.78 -19.34
C ARG A 95 7.74 24.90 -18.83
N GLY A 96 6.81 24.20 -19.46
CA GLY A 96 5.41 24.13 -19.03
C GLY A 96 4.42 24.77 -20.02
N PRO A 97 3.13 24.41 -19.91
CA PRO A 97 2.56 23.50 -18.91
C PRO A 97 3.00 22.04 -19.06
N GLY A 98 3.09 21.30 -17.95
CA GLY A 98 3.44 19.89 -17.95
C GLY A 98 2.84 19.13 -16.78
N LEU A 99 2.59 17.84 -16.98
CA LEU A 99 1.97 16.93 -16.01
C LEU A 99 2.83 15.68 -15.86
N MET A 100 3.08 15.28 -14.62
CA MET A 100 3.69 13.99 -14.27
C MET A 100 2.77 13.26 -13.31
N VAL A 101 2.55 11.97 -13.52
CA VAL A 101 1.74 11.10 -12.66
C VAL A 101 2.49 9.80 -12.36
N GLN A 102 2.44 9.39 -11.09
CA GLN A 102 2.85 8.05 -10.65
C GLN A 102 1.75 7.05 -10.97
N LEU A 103 2.17 5.89 -11.49
CA LEU A 103 1.33 4.74 -11.76
C LEU A 103 1.64 3.64 -10.73
N ARG A 104 0.92 2.51 -10.82
CA ARG A 104 1.17 1.37 -9.93
C ARG A 104 2.60 0.83 -10.11
N GLY A 105 3.19 0.32 -9.04
CA GLY A 105 4.53 -0.29 -9.07
C GLY A 105 5.66 0.72 -9.26
N SER A 106 5.52 1.94 -8.76
CA SER A 106 6.53 3.02 -8.86
C SER A 106 6.89 3.43 -10.29
N GLN A 107 6.04 3.11 -11.27
CA GLN A 107 6.14 3.60 -12.65
C GLN A 107 5.66 5.06 -12.72
N ALA A 108 6.07 5.79 -13.75
CA ALA A 108 5.61 7.15 -13.96
C ALA A 108 5.47 7.50 -15.43
N PHE A 109 4.50 8.37 -15.71
CA PHE A 109 4.23 8.94 -17.00
C PHE A 109 4.25 10.46 -16.91
N ALA A 110 4.75 11.14 -17.94
CA ALA A 110 4.71 12.59 -18.01
C ALA A 110 4.48 13.12 -19.42
N ILE A 111 3.83 14.27 -19.51
CA ILE A 111 3.72 15.09 -20.72
C ILE A 111 4.30 16.46 -20.38
N THR A 112 5.21 16.96 -21.20
CA THR A 112 5.84 18.26 -21.02
C THR A 112 5.79 19.09 -22.28
N THR A 113 5.70 20.40 -22.10
CA THR A 113 6.05 21.36 -23.13
C THR A 113 7.29 22.16 -22.72
N ARG A 114 8.06 22.61 -23.70
CA ARG A 114 9.23 23.46 -23.49
C ARG A 114 9.45 24.37 -24.68
N TYR A 115 9.95 25.57 -24.45
CA TYR A 115 10.43 26.50 -25.46
C TYR A 115 11.87 26.86 -25.16
N ARG A 116 12.72 26.80 -26.18
CA ARG A 116 14.14 27.12 -26.08
C ARG A 116 14.48 28.17 -27.12
N ALA A 117 15.17 29.22 -26.69
CA ALA A 117 15.85 30.13 -27.62
C ALA A 117 17.23 30.51 -27.06
N ASP A 118 18.24 30.51 -27.92
CA ASP A 118 19.65 30.78 -27.57
C ASP A 118 20.32 31.48 -28.76
N VAL A 119 21.25 32.35 -28.42
CA VAL A 119 22.11 33.09 -29.35
C VAL A 119 23.54 32.82 -28.93
N ASN A 120 24.25 32.05 -29.72
CA ASN A 120 25.67 31.83 -29.51
C ASN A 120 26.49 32.76 -30.40
N LEU A 121 27.59 33.23 -29.83
CA LEU A 121 28.45 34.21 -30.42
C LEU A 121 29.89 33.67 -30.25
N ALA A 122 30.67 33.68 -31.33
CA ALA A 122 32.12 33.43 -31.33
C ALA A 122 32.87 34.58 -32.04
N GLY A 123 34.00 35.04 -31.48
CA GLY A 123 34.81 36.14 -32.04
C GLY A 123 34.63 37.50 -31.33
N ASN A 124 35.16 38.58 -31.92
CA ASN A 124 35.13 39.95 -31.37
C ASN A 124 34.04 40.80 -32.05
N TYR A 125 32.81 40.81 -31.52
CA TYR A 125 31.60 41.40 -32.16
C TYR A 125 31.61 42.92 -32.42
N ASP A 126 32.73 43.59 -32.24
CA ASP A 126 32.90 45.00 -32.54
C ASP A 126 32.61 45.32 -34.01
N LEU A 127 32.87 44.37 -34.92
CA LEU A 127 32.52 44.52 -36.34
C LEU A 127 31.00 44.61 -36.55
N ILE A 128 30.24 43.73 -35.90
CA ILE A 128 28.76 43.76 -35.94
C ILE A 128 28.23 45.05 -35.32
N ASN A 129 28.83 45.51 -34.22
CA ASN A 129 28.46 46.78 -33.59
C ASN A 129 28.71 47.96 -34.52
N TRP A 130 29.82 47.95 -35.26
CA TRP A 130 30.14 48.99 -36.23
C TRP A 130 29.09 49.09 -37.34
N PHE A 131 28.61 47.96 -37.88
CA PHE A 131 27.49 47.91 -38.83
C PHE A 131 26.15 48.35 -38.24
N ARG A 132 26.04 48.44 -36.91
CA ARG A 132 24.87 49.00 -36.21
C ARG A 132 25.02 50.48 -35.87
N GLY A 133 26.05 51.14 -36.38
CA GLY A 133 26.28 52.58 -36.21
C GLY A 133 27.22 52.95 -35.07
N ASP A 134 27.88 51.97 -34.46
CA ASP A 134 28.89 52.22 -33.44
C ASP A 134 30.17 52.80 -34.03
N LYS A 135 30.64 53.91 -33.46
CA LYS A 135 31.78 54.69 -33.98
C LYS A 135 33.11 54.35 -33.30
N THR A 136 33.15 53.36 -32.41
CA THR A 136 34.42 52.96 -31.80
C THR A 136 35.40 52.47 -32.88
N PRO A 137 36.64 53.00 -32.92
CA PRO A 137 37.63 52.57 -33.91
C PRO A 137 37.89 51.07 -33.83
N LEU A 138 37.90 50.41 -35.00
CA LEU A 138 38.23 48.99 -35.09
C LEU A 138 39.71 48.83 -35.44
N PRO A 139 40.49 48.07 -34.66
CA PRO A 139 41.86 47.74 -35.04
C PRO A 139 41.86 46.90 -36.32
N ASN A 140 42.81 47.15 -37.21
CA ASN A 140 42.98 46.36 -38.43
C ASN A 140 43.55 44.99 -38.08
N THR A 141 42.69 43.97 -38.05
CA THR A 141 43.06 42.60 -37.65
C THR A 141 42.29 41.58 -38.45
N THR A 142 42.87 40.39 -38.59
CA THR A 142 42.13 39.21 -39.03
C THR A 142 41.09 38.86 -37.98
N ARG A 143 39.87 38.59 -38.45
CA ARG A 143 38.70 38.24 -37.65
C ARG A 143 38.06 36.99 -38.23
N SER A 144 37.63 36.14 -37.32
CA SER A 144 36.77 35.00 -37.59
C SER A 144 35.64 35.10 -36.56
N GLU A 145 34.48 35.55 -37.00
CA GLU A 145 33.32 35.81 -36.15
C GLU A 145 32.14 34.95 -36.62
N GLN A 146 31.39 34.39 -35.68
CA GLN A 146 30.22 33.59 -35.96
C GLN A 146 29.10 33.93 -34.97
N ILE A 147 27.89 34.13 -35.51
CA ILE A 147 26.65 34.27 -34.76
C ILE A 147 25.75 33.11 -35.15
N ASN A 148 25.26 32.38 -34.16
CA ASN A 148 24.22 31.39 -34.34
C ASN A 148 23.05 31.77 -33.45
N ALA A 149 21.83 31.70 -33.96
CA ALA A 149 20.61 31.89 -33.16
C ALA A 149 19.58 30.82 -33.52
N ASP A 150 19.05 30.13 -32.52
CA ASP A 150 18.04 29.08 -32.69
C ASP A 150 16.90 29.27 -31.70
N ALA A 151 15.67 29.05 -32.16
CA ALA A 151 14.47 29.00 -31.34
C ALA A 151 13.58 27.82 -31.76
N PHE A 152 13.13 27.01 -30.80
CA PHE A 152 12.22 25.89 -31.06
C PHE A 152 11.39 25.51 -29.83
N GLY A 153 10.22 24.96 -30.10
CA GLY A 153 9.33 24.33 -29.12
C GLY A 153 9.54 22.82 -29.05
N GLU A 154 9.20 22.23 -27.90
CA GLU A 154 9.19 20.81 -27.64
C GLU A 154 7.85 20.41 -27.02
N ILE A 155 7.26 19.33 -27.52
CA ILE A 155 6.17 18.61 -26.87
C ILE A 155 6.69 17.20 -26.64
N ALA A 156 6.72 16.75 -25.40
CA ALA A 156 7.35 15.49 -25.07
C ALA A 156 6.47 14.60 -24.21
N VAL A 157 6.61 13.30 -24.42
CA VAL A 157 6.00 12.25 -23.61
C VAL A 157 7.13 11.41 -23.02
N SER A 158 7.08 11.23 -21.71
CA SER A 158 8.08 10.47 -20.96
C SER A 158 7.43 9.32 -20.20
N TYR A 159 8.15 8.21 -20.13
CA TYR A 159 7.79 7.06 -19.33
C TYR A 159 9.02 6.53 -18.61
N ALA A 160 8.86 6.16 -17.33
CA ALA A 160 9.93 5.55 -16.55
C ALA A 160 9.38 4.46 -15.63
N MET A 161 10.22 3.47 -15.34
CA MET A 161 9.86 2.35 -14.49
C MET A 161 11.05 1.79 -13.72
N PRO A 162 10.82 1.15 -12.56
CA PRO A 162 11.78 0.23 -11.96
C PRO A 162 12.06 -0.94 -12.92
N VAL A 163 13.32 -1.32 -13.04
CA VAL A 163 13.79 -2.45 -13.87
C VAL A 163 14.32 -3.59 -12.99
N LEU A 164 14.95 -3.26 -11.87
CA LEU A 164 15.46 -4.23 -10.90
C LEU A 164 15.20 -3.75 -9.48
N ASN A 165 14.75 -4.66 -8.62
CA ASN A 165 14.64 -4.43 -7.19
C ASN A 165 15.04 -5.72 -6.46
N TRP A 166 16.31 -5.84 -6.10
CA TRP A 166 16.87 -7.06 -5.51
C TRP A 166 17.75 -6.72 -4.32
N GLN A 167 17.36 -7.22 -3.14
CA GLN A 167 18.02 -6.93 -1.86
C GLN A 167 18.23 -5.41 -1.66
N GLN A 168 19.49 -4.96 -1.67
CA GLN A 168 19.91 -3.57 -1.48
C GLN A 168 20.10 -2.81 -2.80
N HIS A 169 19.85 -3.44 -3.95
CA HIS A 169 20.11 -2.91 -5.27
C HIS A 169 18.81 -2.58 -5.99
N PHE A 170 18.70 -1.34 -6.46
CA PHE A 170 17.55 -0.87 -7.21
C PHE A 170 17.99 -0.18 -8.50
N VAL A 171 17.35 -0.52 -9.61
CA VAL A 171 17.61 0.07 -10.93
C VAL A 171 16.30 0.57 -11.51
N LYS A 172 16.32 1.77 -12.08
CA LYS A 172 15.21 2.34 -12.84
C LYS A 172 15.70 2.87 -14.19
N ALA A 173 14.84 2.79 -15.19
CA ALA A 173 15.10 3.29 -16.53
C ALA A 173 13.93 4.16 -16.98
N GLY A 174 14.20 5.08 -17.89
CA GLY A 174 13.18 5.95 -18.47
C GLY A 174 13.58 6.45 -19.83
N GLY A 175 12.58 6.83 -20.61
CA GLY A 175 12.75 7.39 -21.93
C GLY A 175 11.77 8.53 -22.18
N THR A 176 12.17 9.43 -23.07
CA THR A 176 11.34 10.55 -23.53
C THR A 176 11.33 10.55 -25.04
N VAL A 177 10.15 10.69 -25.63
CA VAL A 177 9.96 10.99 -27.06
C VAL A 177 9.52 12.44 -27.18
N LYS A 178 10.12 13.19 -28.11
CA LYS A 178 9.90 14.61 -28.32
C LYS A 178 9.44 14.86 -29.74
N TYR A 179 8.38 15.65 -29.88
CA TYR A 179 8.06 16.35 -31.11
C TYR A 179 8.65 17.76 -31.04
N LEU A 180 9.50 18.08 -32.01
CA LEU A 180 10.26 19.33 -32.06
C LEU A 180 9.64 20.24 -33.10
N ARG A 181 9.44 21.50 -32.73
CA ARG A 181 8.81 22.51 -33.56
C ARG A 181 9.79 23.66 -33.74
N GLY A 182 10.48 23.70 -34.87
CA GLY A 182 11.52 24.68 -35.17
C GLY A 182 10.93 26.01 -35.60
N LEU A 183 11.08 27.05 -34.78
CA LEU A 183 10.61 28.40 -35.09
C LEU A 183 11.64 29.17 -35.92
N HIS A 184 12.91 29.07 -35.53
CA HIS A 184 13.99 29.82 -36.13
C HIS A 184 15.32 29.09 -35.98
N SER A 185 16.14 29.11 -37.02
CA SER A 185 17.56 28.80 -36.94
C SER A 185 18.31 29.69 -37.92
N SER A 186 19.35 30.34 -37.45
CA SER A 186 20.20 31.19 -38.29
C SER A 186 21.66 31.08 -37.89
N SER A 187 22.52 31.16 -38.90
CA SER A 187 23.96 31.28 -38.77
C SER A 187 24.46 32.42 -39.65
N LEU A 188 25.38 33.20 -39.11
CA LEU A 188 26.13 34.22 -39.82
C LEU A 188 27.59 34.03 -39.45
N SER A 189 28.45 33.70 -40.41
CA SER A 189 29.89 33.60 -40.22
C SER A 189 30.61 34.56 -41.14
N VAL A 190 31.65 35.20 -40.62
CA VAL A 190 32.52 36.10 -41.37
C VAL A 190 33.97 35.82 -41.02
N ASP A 191 34.76 35.60 -42.06
CA ASP A 191 36.20 35.47 -42.01
C ASP A 191 36.83 36.52 -42.92
N GLY A 192 37.83 37.22 -42.41
CA GLY A 192 38.52 38.24 -43.19
C GLY A 192 39.32 39.21 -42.34
N GLN A 193 39.94 40.18 -42.99
CA GLN A 193 40.65 41.27 -42.34
C GLN A 193 39.79 42.54 -42.34
N PHE A 194 39.59 43.13 -41.16
CA PHE A 194 38.76 44.34 -41.01
C PHE A 194 39.47 45.35 -40.13
N GLY A 195 39.38 46.63 -40.49
CA GLY A 195 39.85 47.75 -39.67
C GLY A 195 39.11 49.04 -39.98
N ALA A 196 38.79 49.82 -38.95
CA ALA A 196 38.08 51.09 -39.08
C ALA A 196 38.70 52.17 -38.16
N PRO A 197 39.94 52.63 -38.43
CA PRO A 197 40.67 53.54 -37.54
C PRO A 197 40.09 54.96 -37.49
N ALA A 198 39.33 55.37 -38.51
CA ALA A 198 38.78 56.74 -38.63
C ALA A 198 37.37 56.78 -39.23
N GLY A 199 36.49 55.84 -38.86
CA GLY A 199 35.10 55.80 -39.38
C GLY A 199 34.97 55.35 -40.83
N GLN A 200 36.07 55.01 -41.51
CA GLN A 200 36.08 54.28 -42.77
C GLN A 200 36.52 52.84 -42.48
N LEU A 201 35.65 51.87 -42.76
CA LEU A 201 35.94 50.45 -42.68
C LEU A 201 36.72 50.03 -43.93
N SER A 202 37.96 49.60 -43.75
CA SER A 202 38.70 48.81 -44.73
C SER A 202 38.42 47.32 -44.46
N TYR A 203 38.02 46.58 -45.50
CA TYR A 203 37.71 45.16 -45.38
C TYR A 203 38.37 44.32 -46.48
N SER A 204 38.78 43.11 -46.12
CA SER A 204 39.09 41.99 -46.98
C SER A 204 38.28 40.81 -46.49
N ILE A 205 37.13 40.57 -47.09
CA ILE A 205 36.27 39.44 -46.76
C ILE A 205 36.82 38.22 -47.49
N ASP A 206 37.22 37.20 -46.75
CA ASP A 206 37.64 35.91 -47.32
C ASP A 206 36.41 34.99 -47.48
N ARG A 207 35.52 35.01 -46.48
CA ARG A 207 34.26 34.28 -46.49
C ARG A 207 33.22 35.03 -45.67
N LEU A 208 32.05 35.28 -46.25
CA LEU A 208 30.87 35.69 -45.49
C LEU A 208 29.74 34.75 -45.88
N GLN A 209 29.29 33.91 -44.93
CA GLN A 209 28.26 32.92 -45.16
C GLN A 209 27.11 33.13 -44.19
N THR A 210 25.89 32.98 -44.69
CA THR A 210 24.69 33.04 -43.87
C THR A 210 23.73 31.93 -44.26
N THR A 211 23.18 31.29 -43.23
CA THR A 211 22.15 30.28 -43.38
C THR A 211 21.00 30.68 -42.48
N TYR A 212 19.77 30.60 -42.97
CA TYR A 212 18.60 30.87 -42.14
C TYR A 212 17.44 29.97 -42.54
N SER A 213 16.67 29.55 -41.54
CA SER A 213 15.32 29.02 -41.72
C SER A 213 14.43 30.12 -42.30
N ASP A 214 13.44 29.73 -43.11
CA ASP A 214 12.50 30.63 -43.81
C ASP A 214 12.21 31.95 -43.06
N LEU A 215 12.64 33.09 -43.64
CA LEU A 215 12.53 34.44 -43.06
C LEU A 215 11.12 35.00 -43.07
N THR A 216 10.26 34.47 -43.94
CA THR A 216 8.93 35.06 -44.18
C THR A 216 8.06 35.01 -42.94
N THR A 217 8.33 34.07 -42.02
CA THR A 217 7.53 33.82 -40.82
C THR A 217 8.03 34.53 -39.55
N LEU A 218 9.21 35.16 -39.55
CA LEU A 218 9.81 35.69 -38.30
C LEU A 218 9.11 36.93 -37.73
N SER A 219 8.35 37.68 -38.54
CA SER A 219 7.63 38.86 -38.08
C SER A 219 6.33 38.56 -37.33
N ASP A 220 5.79 37.34 -37.46
CA ASP A 220 4.40 37.03 -37.09
C ASP A 220 4.25 35.89 -36.07
N LEU A 221 5.35 35.24 -35.65
CA LEU A 221 5.29 34.16 -34.68
C LEU A 221 4.91 34.69 -33.29
N THR A 222 4.22 33.89 -32.49
CA THR A 222 3.91 34.12 -31.07
C THR A 222 4.37 32.95 -30.21
N PHE A 223 4.38 33.09 -28.87
CA PHE A 223 4.62 31.96 -27.97
C PHE A 223 3.60 30.81 -28.17
N GLY A 224 2.36 31.14 -28.51
CA GLY A 224 1.33 30.15 -28.84
C GLY A 224 1.72 29.30 -30.06
N ASP A 225 2.43 29.90 -31.02
CA ASP A 225 2.89 29.20 -32.22
C ASP A 225 3.99 28.20 -31.93
N ALA A 226 4.73 28.34 -30.83
CA ALA A 226 5.71 27.34 -30.36
C ALA A 226 5.04 26.05 -29.86
N LEU A 227 3.74 26.08 -29.53
CA LEU A 227 2.98 24.92 -29.05
C LEU A 227 1.91 24.42 -30.03
N ALA A 228 1.21 25.30 -30.76
CA ALA A 228 0.07 24.91 -31.60
C ALA A 228 0.01 25.54 -33.01
N GLY A 229 0.92 26.45 -33.36
CA GLY A 229 0.86 27.22 -34.62
C GLY A 229 1.40 26.52 -35.87
N GLN A 230 1.65 27.28 -36.92
CA GLN A 230 2.47 26.82 -38.05
C GLN A 230 3.92 27.27 -37.84
N VAL A 231 4.86 26.36 -38.05
CA VAL A 231 6.29 26.62 -37.86
C VAL A 231 7.08 26.12 -39.08
N PRO A 232 8.18 26.77 -39.45
CA PRO A 232 8.97 26.43 -40.63
C PRO A 232 9.77 25.13 -40.50
N GLY A 233 9.96 24.63 -39.28
CA GLY A 233 10.70 23.40 -39.02
C GLY A 233 9.96 22.39 -38.15
N ASN A 234 10.12 21.11 -38.47
CA ASN A 234 9.61 20.00 -37.66
C ASN A 234 10.70 18.95 -37.43
N GLY A 235 10.63 18.24 -36.31
CA GLY A 235 11.63 17.25 -35.95
C GLY A 235 11.18 16.30 -34.86
N THR A 236 12.04 15.34 -34.57
CA THR A 236 11.84 14.37 -33.50
C THR A 236 13.09 14.27 -32.64
N GLY A 237 12.88 14.09 -31.34
CA GLY A 237 13.95 13.92 -30.38
C GLY A 237 13.68 12.79 -29.39
N PHE A 238 14.74 12.27 -28.79
CA PHE A 238 14.69 11.19 -27.83
C PHE A 238 15.67 11.45 -26.68
N ASP A 239 15.25 11.08 -25.46
CA ASP A 239 16.12 11.00 -24.30
C ASP A 239 16.05 9.59 -23.70
N LEU A 240 17.17 9.11 -23.18
CA LEU A 240 17.27 7.83 -22.48
C LEU A 240 17.99 8.01 -21.16
N GLY A 241 17.50 7.36 -20.12
CA GLY A 241 17.96 7.53 -18.75
C GLY A 241 17.98 6.25 -17.96
N PHE A 242 19.03 6.07 -17.16
CA PHE A 242 19.20 4.97 -16.23
C PHE A 242 19.65 5.50 -14.87
N THR A 243 19.18 4.89 -13.80
CA THR A 243 19.61 5.19 -12.44
C THR A 243 19.76 3.90 -11.64
N TYR A 244 20.90 3.77 -10.98
CA TYR A 244 21.19 2.77 -9.96
C TYR A 244 21.12 3.42 -8.57
N GLU A 245 20.51 2.74 -7.62
CA GLU A 245 20.41 3.15 -6.23
C GLU A 245 20.84 2.00 -5.31
N PHE A 246 21.80 2.29 -4.43
CA PHE A 246 22.16 1.41 -3.33
C PHE A 246 21.36 1.79 -2.08
N ARG A 247 20.56 0.85 -1.58
CA ARG A 247 19.55 1.03 -0.53
C ARG A 247 19.77 0.01 0.60
N PRO A 248 20.74 0.24 1.51
CA PRO A 248 21.17 -0.76 2.49
C PRO A 248 20.10 -1.12 3.52
N GLN A 249 19.20 -0.20 3.84
CA GLN A 249 18.13 -0.38 4.84
C GLN A 249 16.82 -0.81 4.19
N ALA A 250 16.83 -1.92 3.43
CA ALA A 250 15.67 -2.31 2.62
C ALA A 250 14.39 -2.54 3.43
N ASP A 251 14.53 -3.03 4.66
CA ASP A 251 13.40 -3.40 5.51
C ASP A 251 12.73 -2.19 6.17
N SER A 252 13.42 -1.05 6.31
CA SER A 252 12.86 0.13 6.99
C SER A 252 11.78 0.87 6.18
N TYR A 253 11.72 0.61 4.88
CA TYR A 253 10.77 1.24 3.95
C TYR A 253 9.90 0.24 3.20
N ARG A 254 9.92 -1.04 3.61
CA ARG A 254 9.02 -2.09 3.09
C ARG A 254 7.93 -2.35 4.12
N TYR A 255 6.70 -2.51 3.64
CA TYR A 255 5.55 -2.85 4.48
C TYR A 255 4.63 -3.79 3.72
N THR A 256 3.92 -4.66 4.44
CA THR A 256 2.91 -5.52 3.84
C THR A 256 1.59 -4.76 3.82
N MET A 257 0.88 -4.84 2.70
CA MET A 257 -0.48 -4.33 2.55
C MET A 257 -1.22 -5.13 1.51
N ASP A 258 -2.48 -5.46 1.75
CA ASP A 258 -3.29 -6.34 0.88
C ASP A 258 -2.58 -7.67 0.55
N GLY A 259 -1.89 -8.27 1.52
CA GLY A 259 -1.09 -9.48 1.33
C GLY A 259 0.13 -9.33 0.42
N LYS A 260 0.55 -8.11 0.09
CA LYS A 260 1.70 -7.82 -0.78
C LYS A 260 2.71 -6.92 -0.09
N THR A 261 4.01 -7.21 -0.26
CA THR A 261 5.07 -6.31 0.20
C THR A 261 5.21 -5.13 -0.74
N LEU A 262 4.88 -3.93 -0.25
CA LEU A 262 5.01 -2.66 -0.94
C LEU A 262 6.25 -1.90 -0.43
N SER A 263 6.71 -0.95 -1.23
CA SER A 263 7.79 -0.04 -0.87
C SER A 263 7.24 1.36 -0.65
N ASP A 264 7.64 2.01 0.43
CA ASP A 264 7.17 3.34 0.79
C ASP A 264 7.64 4.42 -0.20
N VAL A 265 6.69 4.97 -0.95
CA VAL A 265 6.91 6.02 -1.95
C VAL A 265 7.08 7.42 -1.35
N THR A 266 7.00 7.56 -0.02
CA THR A 266 7.10 8.86 0.67
C THR A 266 8.51 9.19 1.20
N VAL A 267 9.36 8.19 1.39
CA VAL A 267 10.68 8.34 2.03
C VAL A 267 11.85 8.20 1.06
N ASN A 268 12.94 8.92 1.26
CA ASN A 268 14.16 8.72 0.46
C ASN A 268 14.87 7.42 0.90
N LYS A 269 15.18 6.53 -0.06
CA LYS A 269 15.60 5.13 0.24
C LYS A 269 17.09 4.85 0.02
N TYR A 270 17.76 5.64 -0.82
CA TYR A 270 19.14 5.37 -1.23
C TYR A 270 20.16 5.99 -0.28
N ARG A 271 21.29 5.31 -0.11
CA ARG A 271 22.52 5.91 0.43
C ARG A 271 23.37 6.49 -0.69
N VAL A 272 23.43 5.80 -1.83
CA VAL A 272 24.15 6.22 -3.04
C VAL A 272 23.25 6.05 -4.24
N ARG A 273 23.20 7.06 -5.10
CA ARG A 273 22.50 7.05 -6.39
C ARG A 273 23.45 7.43 -7.50
N LEU A 274 23.53 6.61 -8.53
CA LEU A 274 24.32 6.84 -9.73
C LEU A 274 23.36 6.91 -10.92
N GLY A 275 23.50 7.94 -11.76
CA GLY A 275 22.66 8.15 -12.92
C GLY A 275 23.50 8.31 -14.19
N VAL A 276 22.98 7.80 -15.30
CA VAL A 276 23.52 8.07 -16.63
C VAL A 276 22.37 8.34 -17.58
N SER A 277 22.54 9.29 -18.49
CA SER A 277 21.54 9.59 -19.51
C SER A 277 22.16 10.14 -20.78
N LEU A 278 21.48 9.89 -21.89
CA LEU A 278 21.72 10.51 -23.18
C LEU A 278 20.51 11.38 -23.50
N LEU A 279 20.73 12.69 -23.57
CA LEU A 279 19.69 13.70 -23.76
C LEU A 279 19.82 14.33 -25.13
N ASP A 280 18.70 14.85 -25.65
CA ASP A 280 18.61 15.65 -26.87
C ASP A 280 19.15 14.89 -28.12
N ILE A 281 18.81 13.60 -28.27
CA ILE A 281 19.11 12.84 -29.50
C ILE A 281 18.05 13.17 -30.54
N GLY A 282 18.38 13.90 -31.59
CA GLY A 282 17.39 14.23 -32.62
C GLY A 282 17.84 15.27 -33.62
N THR A 283 16.93 15.63 -34.53
CA THR A 283 17.15 16.64 -35.56
C THR A 283 15.85 17.40 -35.85
N ILE A 284 15.99 18.66 -36.26
CA ILE A 284 14.91 19.52 -36.76
C ILE A 284 15.21 19.81 -38.22
N ARG A 285 14.24 19.57 -39.10
CA ARG A 285 14.32 19.90 -40.53
C ARG A 285 13.50 21.15 -40.81
N TYR A 286 14.14 22.19 -41.31
CA TYR A 286 13.52 23.42 -41.80
C TYR A 286 13.40 23.34 -43.32
N GLN A 287 12.19 23.54 -43.83
CA GLN A 287 11.94 23.63 -45.26
C GLN A 287 12.20 25.07 -45.74
N ASN A 288 12.53 25.23 -47.02
CA ASN A 288 12.80 26.55 -47.64
C ASN A 288 13.87 27.38 -46.93
N ALA A 289 14.82 26.74 -46.25
CA ALA A 289 15.94 27.43 -45.67
C ALA A 289 16.81 27.99 -46.79
N SER A 290 17.28 29.23 -46.63
CA SER A 290 18.18 29.82 -47.62
C SER A 290 19.60 29.86 -47.09
N ASN A 291 20.52 29.52 -47.96
CA ASN A 291 21.95 29.57 -47.71
C ASN A 291 22.58 30.52 -48.72
N TRP A 292 23.27 31.53 -48.22
CA TRP A 292 23.92 32.54 -49.04
C TRP A 292 25.38 32.64 -48.67
N SER A 293 26.20 32.89 -49.68
CA SER A 293 27.61 33.19 -49.52
C SER A 293 27.96 34.42 -50.32
N VAL A 294 28.84 35.23 -49.76
CA VAL A 294 29.48 36.33 -50.46
C VAL A 294 30.89 35.87 -50.86
N PRO A 295 31.24 35.95 -52.15
CA PRO A 295 32.58 35.62 -52.61
C PRO A 295 33.63 36.58 -52.03
N ALA A 296 34.88 36.13 -52.02
CA ALA A 296 35.98 36.91 -51.45
C ALA A 296 36.09 38.29 -52.13
N ARG A 297 36.19 39.35 -51.33
CA ARG A 297 36.24 40.73 -51.84
C ARG A 297 36.93 41.69 -50.88
N THR A 298 37.56 42.70 -51.46
CA THR A 298 38.17 43.81 -50.73
C THR A 298 37.46 45.12 -51.03
N GLY A 299 37.54 46.08 -50.11
CA GLY A 299 36.98 47.40 -50.34
C GLY A 299 37.09 48.31 -49.13
N THR A 300 36.48 49.48 -49.27
CA THR A 300 36.28 50.41 -48.15
C THR A 300 34.82 50.83 -48.07
N LEU A 301 34.34 51.09 -46.85
CA LEU A 301 32.99 51.55 -46.57
C LEU A 301 33.03 52.70 -45.58
N GLN A 302 32.51 53.85 -45.97
CA GLN A 302 32.35 54.98 -45.05
C GLN A 302 31.21 54.70 -44.06
N GLN A 303 31.39 55.06 -42.79
CA GLN A 303 30.37 54.83 -41.77
C GLN A 303 29.04 55.55 -42.09
N SER A 304 29.07 56.66 -42.83
CA SER A 304 27.87 57.36 -43.29
C SER A 304 27.07 56.58 -44.36
N ALA A 305 27.70 55.61 -45.03
CA ALA A 305 27.05 54.74 -46.01
C ALA A 305 26.49 53.46 -45.39
N VAL A 306 26.77 53.21 -44.10
CA VAL A 306 26.16 52.10 -43.36
C VAL A 306 24.68 52.41 -43.15
N GLN A 307 23.82 51.47 -43.49
CA GLN A 307 22.39 51.51 -43.15
C GLN A 307 22.15 50.56 -41.97
N PRO A 308 22.05 51.06 -40.72
CA PRO A 308 21.82 50.21 -39.56
C PRO A 308 20.51 49.44 -39.69
N PRO A 309 20.46 48.17 -39.27
CA PRO A 309 19.23 47.39 -39.36
C PRO A 309 18.15 47.96 -38.43
N ALA A 310 16.89 48.01 -38.90
CA ALA A 310 15.76 48.45 -38.07
C ALA A 310 15.46 47.46 -36.93
N ARG A 311 15.72 46.16 -37.15
CA ARG A 311 15.58 45.11 -36.14
C ARG A 311 16.85 44.26 -36.05
N PRO A 312 17.20 43.71 -34.88
CA PRO A 312 18.45 42.95 -34.67
C PRO A 312 18.70 41.81 -35.66
N TRP A 313 17.67 41.07 -36.04
CA TRP A 313 17.75 39.95 -36.97
C TRP A 313 17.93 40.35 -38.44
N GLN A 314 17.79 41.63 -38.78
CA GLN A 314 18.02 42.17 -40.13
C GLN A 314 19.48 42.56 -40.38
N ILE A 315 20.40 42.27 -39.43
CA ILE A 315 21.81 42.65 -39.53
C ILE A 315 22.47 42.17 -40.82
N ARG A 316 22.06 41.00 -41.34
CA ARG A 316 22.52 40.50 -42.64
C ARG A 316 22.17 41.46 -43.78
N ASP A 317 20.89 41.84 -43.91
CA ASP A 317 20.43 42.70 -45.00
C ASP A 317 21.09 44.06 -44.93
N ALA A 318 21.24 44.59 -43.72
CA ALA A 318 21.99 45.81 -43.47
C ALA A 318 23.44 45.71 -43.96
N ILE A 319 24.16 44.61 -43.66
CA ILE A 319 25.54 44.38 -44.13
C ILE A 319 25.58 44.28 -45.66
N ALA A 320 24.70 43.45 -46.26
CA ALA A 320 24.68 43.23 -47.70
C ALA A 320 24.36 44.52 -48.48
N GLN A 321 23.35 45.28 -48.03
CA GLN A 321 22.98 46.57 -48.61
C GLN A 321 24.09 47.61 -48.43
N SER A 322 24.68 47.71 -47.23
CA SER A 322 25.76 48.67 -46.96
C SER A 322 27.02 48.40 -47.79
N LEU A 323 27.28 47.13 -48.12
CA LEU A 323 28.42 46.72 -48.95
C LEU A 323 28.09 46.68 -50.45
N GLY A 324 26.85 46.96 -50.85
CA GLY A 324 26.40 46.86 -52.24
C GLY A 324 26.53 45.45 -52.82
N ILE A 325 26.34 44.43 -51.98
CA ILE A 325 26.47 43.02 -52.36
C ILE A 325 25.10 42.51 -52.81
N VAL A 326 25.05 41.89 -53.98
CA VAL A 326 23.97 40.95 -54.32
C VAL A 326 24.43 39.58 -53.81
N PRO A 327 23.84 39.04 -52.73
CA PRO A 327 24.25 37.74 -52.22
C PRO A 327 23.91 36.64 -53.23
N GLU A 328 24.78 35.65 -53.38
CA GLU A 328 24.52 34.43 -54.17
C GLU A 328 24.09 33.32 -53.22
N GLY A 329 23.03 32.57 -53.56
CA GLY A 329 22.49 31.59 -52.62
C GLY A 329 21.58 30.53 -53.24
N SER A 330 21.30 29.52 -52.44
CA SER A 330 20.40 28.40 -52.77
C SER A 330 19.31 28.30 -51.70
N VAL A 331 18.14 27.81 -52.11
CA VAL A 331 17.05 27.45 -51.20
C VAL A 331 16.97 25.92 -51.14
N GLY A 332 16.93 25.38 -49.94
CA GLY A 332 16.89 23.94 -49.69
C GLY A 332 16.52 23.61 -48.26
N ASP A 333 16.58 22.33 -47.92
CA ASP A 333 16.32 21.89 -46.55
C ASP A 333 17.53 22.14 -45.64
N LEU A 334 17.28 22.66 -44.44
CA LEU A 334 18.27 22.79 -43.38
C LEU A 334 17.96 21.80 -42.26
N ASN A 335 18.90 20.88 -41.99
CA ASN A 335 18.81 19.95 -40.88
C ASN A 335 19.69 20.44 -39.73
N VAL A 336 19.06 20.76 -38.59
CA VAL A 336 19.74 21.19 -37.36
C VAL A 336 19.66 20.05 -36.36
N ALA A 337 20.80 19.48 -36.00
CA ALA A 337 20.87 18.45 -34.96
C ALA A 337 20.69 19.05 -33.56
N LEU A 338 19.99 18.33 -32.69
CA LEU A 338 19.88 18.69 -31.29
C LEU A 338 21.23 18.52 -30.57
N PRO A 339 21.49 19.28 -29.47
CA PRO A 339 22.74 19.21 -28.72
C PRO A 339 22.82 17.94 -27.86
N ARG A 340 23.03 16.79 -28.51
CA ARG A 340 23.12 15.49 -27.85
C ARG A 340 24.14 15.55 -26.72
N THR A 341 23.67 15.28 -25.51
CA THR A 341 24.43 15.43 -24.26
C THR A 341 24.45 14.12 -23.50
N LEU A 342 25.65 13.65 -23.16
CA LEU A 342 25.86 12.63 -22.14
C LEU A 342 25.83 13.31 -20.77
N SER A 343 25.05 12.79 -19.84
CA SER A 343 25.03 13.24 -18.45
C SER A 343 25.29 12.06 -17.52
N VAL A 344 26.23 12.24 -16.60
CA VAL A 344 26.58 11.30 -15.52
C VAL A 344 26.33 11.99 -14.20
N GLN A 345 25.68 11.31 -13.26
CA GLN A 345 25.23 11.85 -12.00
C GLN A 345 25.65 10.94 -10.85
N ALA A 346 26.00 11.52 -9.73
CA ALA A 346 26.22 10.82 -8.47
C ALA A 346 25.59 11.64 -7.34
N ASP A 347 24.86 11.01 -6.43
CA ASP A 347 24.24 11.68 -5.29
C ASP A 347 24.30 10.77 -4.07
N VAL A 348 24.69 11.32 -2.93
CA VAL A 348 24.88 10.59 -1.68
C VAL A 348 24.00 11.23 -0.61
N ALA A 349 23.17 10.41 0.04
CA ALA A 349 22.42 10.82 1.21
C ALA A 349 23.33 10.75 2.44
N LEU A 350 23.57 11.87 3.12
CA LEU A 350 24.44 11.93 4.29
C LEU A 350 23.68 11.61 5.58
N THR A 351 22.54 12.27 5.76
CA THR A 351 21.61 12.12 6.89
C THR A 351 20.19 12.41 6.39
N ASN A 352 19.20 12.42 7.29
CA ASN A 352 17.83 12.76 6.93
C ASN A 352 17.74 14.19 6.39
N GLY A 353 17.43 14.31 5.10
CA GLY A 353 17.26 15.58 4.39
C GLY A 353 18.54 16.20 3.83
N TRP A 354 19.75 15.71 4.17
CA TRP A 354 21.01 16.26 3.65
C TRP A 354 21.64 15.35 2.60
N PHE A 355 22.00 15.95 1.47
CA PHE A 355 22.55 15.27 0.31
C PHE A 355 23.78 16.01 -0.20
N VAL A 356 24.69 15.29 -0.84
CA VAL A 356 25.76 15.85 -1.67
C VAL A 356 25.66 15.22 -3.04
N GLY A 357 25.50 16.06 -4.05
CA GLY A 357 25.33 15.64 -5.43
C GLY A 357 26.46 16.16 -6.30
N ALA A 358 26.75 15.42 -7.37
CA ALA A 358 27.59 15.83 -8.47
C ALA A 358 26.95 15.41 -9.80
N ALA A 359 27.11 16.26 -10.81
CA ALA A 359 26.68 15.96 -12.17
C ALA A 359 27.73 16.45 -13.16
N TRP A 360 28.10 15.58 -14.09
CA TRP A 360 29.02 15.88 -15.17
C TRP A 360 28.34 15.65 -16.51
N TRP A 361 28.30 16.69 -17.34
CA TRP A 361 27.66 16.61 -18.64
C TRP A 361 28.65 16.94 -19.74
N LYS A 362 28.63 16.13 -20.81
CA LYS A 362 29.47 16.29 -21.99
C LYS A 362 28.60 16.30 -23.25
N PRO A 363 28.49 17.44 -23.95
CA PRO A 363 27.86 17.51 -25.26
C PRO A 363 28.75 16.88 -26.31
N SER A 364 28.14 16.25 -27.32
CA SER A 364 28.85 15.54 -28.39
C SER A 364 28.97 16.30 -29.70
N GLN A 365 28.22 17.39 -29.87
CA GLN A 365 28.28 18.25 -31.05
C GLN A 365 28.61 19.69 -30.64
N PRO A 366 29.86 20.15 -30.80
CA PRO A 366 30.29 21.46 -30.31
C PRO A 366 30.17 22.63 -31.31
N LEU A 367 29.78 22.41 -32.58
CA LEU A 367 30.08 23.36 -33.67
C LEU A 367 28.96 23.69 -34.69
N ALA A 368 27.70 23.30 -34.50
CA ALA A 368 26.68 23.46 -35.55
C ALA A 368 25.31 24.05 -35.13
N SER A 369 25.08 24.38 -33.85
CA SER A 369 23.81 24.96 -33.39
C SER A 369 24.06 26.12 -32.42
N ALA A 370 23.19 27.13 -32.37
CA ALA A 370 23.20 28.12 -31.30
C ALA A 370 22.98 27.46 -29.94
N GLN A 371 22.15 26.44 -29.93
CA GLN A 371 21.80 25.64 -28.77
C GLN A 371 22.93 24.65 -28.49
N HIS A 372 23.92 25.05 -27.70
CA HIS A 372 24.99 24.18 -27.24
C HIS A 372 25.00 24.13 -25.72
N ARG A 373 25.03 22.94 -25.12
CA ARG A 373 25.37 22.81 -23.69
C ARG A 373 26.88 23.03 -23.55
N SER A 374 27.34 23.74 -22.52
CA SER A 374 28.76 23.73 -22.16
C SER A 374 29.09 22.45 -21.40
N ALA A 375 30.30 21.90 -21.60
CA ALA A 375 30.78 20.84 -20.73
C ALA A 375 30.92 21.37 -19.30
N LEU A 376 30.27 20.72 -18.35
CA LEU A 376 30.08 21.23 -16.99
C LEU A 376 30.27 20.11 -15.98
N LEU A 377 30.98 20.41 -14.90
CA LEU A 377 30.97 19.62 -13.68
C LEU A 377 30.33 20.47 -12.58
N SER A 378 29.20 20.02 -12.06
CA SER A 378 28.49 20.62 -10.93
C SER A 378 28.63 19.72 -9.72
N PHE A 379 28.85 20.29 -8.54
CA PHE A 379 28.86 19.53 -7.29
C PHE A 379 28.43 20.41 -6.12
N GLY A 380 27.79 19.84 -5.10
CA GLY A 380 27.53 20.60 -3.88
C GLY A 380 26.49 19.99 -2.96
N PRO A 381 26.34 20.58 -1.76
CA PRO A 381 25.37 20.14 -0.78
C PRO A 381 23.95 20.60 -1.12
N ARG A 382 22.98 19.83 -0.64
CA ARG A 382 21.56 20.11 -0.75
C ARG A 382 20.82 19.64 0.49
N TYR A 383 19.94 20.50 1.00
CA TYR A 383 18.94 20.12 1.97
C TYR A 383 17.59 19.96 1.25
N GLU A 384 16.88 18.88 1.54
CA GLU A 384 15.57 18.58 0.98
C GLU A 384 14.57 18.17 2.06
N SER A 385 13.37 18.70 1.96
CA SER A 385 12.17 18.19 2.59
C SER A 385 11.03 18.17 1.57
N LYS A 386 9.84 17.71 1.97
CA LYS A 386 8.66 17.77 1.12
C LYS A 386 8.34 19.20 0.69
N ASP A 387 8.42 20.15 1.61
CA ASP A 387 7.96 21.52 1.40
C ASP A 387 9.08 22.48 1.01
N THR A 388 10.33 22.21 1.39
CA THR A 388 11.44 23.13 1.19
C THR A 388 12.66 22.42 0.62
N GLU A 389 13.42 23.13 -0.20
CA GLU A 389 14.71 22.67 -0.67
C GLU A 389 15.68 23.84 -0.73
N LEU A 390 16.92 23.62 -0.31
CA LEU A 390 18.02 24.57 -0.44
C LEU A 390 19.23 23.85 -1.01
N SER A 391 19.79 24.35 -2.11
CA SER A 391 21.03 23.82 -2.67
C SER A 391 22.04 24.92 -3.01
N LEU A 392 23.31 24.57 -2.84
CA LEU A 392 24.45 25.37 -3.28
C LEU A 392 25.34 24.47 -4.13
N THR A 393 25.70 24.93 -5.32
CA THR A 393 26.49 24.13 -6.26
C THR A 393 27.72 24.89 -6.75
N GLY A 394 28.89 24.29 -6.64
CA GLY A 394 30.07 24.69 -7.39
C GLY A 394 29.98 24.18 -8.82
N ASN A 395 30.16 25.07 -9.79
CA ASN A 395 30.00 24.80 -11.21
C ASN A 395 31.32 25.09 -11.93
N TYR A 396 32.00 24.06 -12.44
CA TYR A 396 33.22 24.19 -13.24
C TYR A 396 32.91 24.05 -14.74
N TRP A 397 32.98 25.18 -15.45
CA TRP A 397 32.72 25.31 -16.87
C TRP A 397 33.96 24.91 -17.67
N GLN A 398 34.07 23.62 -17.99
CA GLN A 398 35.28 23.01 -18.55
C GLN A 398 35.73 23.69 -19.85
N THR A 399 34.78 24.01 -20.73
CA THR A 399 35.08 24.68 -22.00
C THR A 399 35.65 26.09 -21.81
N LEU A 400 35.35 26.75 -20.69
CA LEU A 400 35.75 28.13 -20.41
C LEU A 400 36.90 28.23 -19.39
N GLY A 401 37.20 27.16 -18.67
CA GLY A 401 38.13 27.19 -17.54
C GLY A 401 37.68 28.12 -16.41
N LYS A 402 36.36 28.29 -16.22
CA LYS A 402 35.77 29.22 -15.25
C LYS A 402 34.93 28.50 -14.20
N PHE A 403 34.76 29.15 -13.06
CA PHE A 403 33.96 28.65 -11.94
C PHE A 403 32.79 29.59 -11.64
N SER A 404 31.63 29.03 -11.30
CA SER A 404 30.51 29.76 -10.72
C SER A 404 29.93 29.03 -9.53
N VAL A 405 29.16 29.75 -8.71
CA VAL A 405 28.37 29.17 -7.62
C VAL A 405 26.90 29.30 -7.99
N GLY A 406 26.19 28.19 -8.06
CA GLY A 406 24.74 28.14 -8.16
C GLY A 406 24.09 28.09 -6.79
N ALA A 407 22.89 28.64 -6.70
CA ALA A 407 22.06 28.63 -5.50
C ALA A 407 20.61 28.39 -5.92
N HIS A 408 19.88 27.59 -5.16
CA HIS A 408 18.48 27.28 -5.47
C HIS A 408 17.66 27.08 -4.19
N LEU A 409 16.44 27.60 -4.25
CA LEU A 409 15.43 27.52 -3.23
C LEU A 409 14.14 26.98 -3.86
N ARG A 410 13.55 25.98 -3.21
CA ARG A 410 12.15 25.59 -3.41
C ARG A 410 11.40 25.84 -2.11
N ALA A 411 10.25 26.49 -2.19
CA ALA A 411 9.36 26.73 -1.06
C ALA A 411 7.91 26.49 -1.51
N GLY A 412 7.36 25.34 -1.10
CA GLY A 412 6.05 24.86 -1.53
C GLY A 412 5.96 24.74 -3.05
N ILE A 413 5.10 25.59 -3.63
CA ILE A 413 4.83 25.67 -5.07
C ILE A 413 5.86 26.50 -5.84
N PHE A 414 6.68 27.30 -5.15
CA PHE A 414 7.62 28.22 -5.78
C PHE A 414 9.02 27.63 -5.85
N THR A 415 9.71 27.87 -6.96
CA THR A 415 11.14 27.64 -7.07
C THR A 415 11.84 28.88 -7.63
N VAL A 416 13.03 29.17 -7.13
CA VAL A 416 13.90 30.25 -7.62
C VAL A 416 15.36 29.84 -7.47
N GLY A 417 16.20 30.31 -8.38
CA GLY A 417 17.63 30.07 -8.25
C GLY A 417 18.46 30.72 -9.33
N THR A 418 19.74 30.39 -9.30
CA THR A 418 20.77 30.82 -10.24
C THR A 418 21.85 29.76 -10.32
N ASP A 419 22.59 29.72 -11.43
CA ASP A 419 23.78 28.88 -11.58
C ASP A 419 25.08 29.70 -11.42
N ASN A 420 24.95 31.03 -11.26
CA ASN A 420 26.05 31.98 -11.12
C ASN A 420 25.68 33.16 -10.21
N ILE A 421 25.49 32.90 -8.92
CA ILE A 421 25.18 33.92 -7.91
C ILE A 421 26.31 34.96 -7.79
N VAL A 422 27.57 34.54 -8.01
CA VAL A 422 28.73 35.44 -7.99
C VAL A 422 28.62 36.51 -9.08
N GLY A 423 28.03 36.18 -10.24
CA GLY A 423 27.82 37.09 -11.36
C GLY A 423 26.95 38.31 -11.05
N PHE A 424 26.16 38.29 -9.97
CA PHE A 424 25.38 39.45 -9.53
C PHE A 424 26.22 40.47 -8.74
N PHE A 425 27.30 40.01 -8.10
CA PHE A 425 28.13 40.84 -7.22
C PHE A 425 29.48 41.19 -7.84
N SER A 426 30.01 40.35 -8.72
CA SER A 426 31.31 40.53 -9.38
C SER A 426 31.28 39.99 -10.82
N ASP A 427 32.15 40.53 -11.68
CA ASP A 427 32.32 39.98 -13.03
C ASP A 427 33.35 38.84 -12.97
N ASN A 428 32.88 37.62 -13.18
CA ASN A 428 33.70 36.41 -13.26
C ASN A 428 33.89 35.90 -14.70
N GLY A 429 33.52 36.71 -15.70
CA GLY A 429 33.57 36.34 -17.12
C GLY A 429 32.52 35.32 -17.54
N LEU A 430 31.46 35.15 -16.74
CA LEU A 430 30.32 34.28 -17.01
C LEU A 430 29.03 35.10 -17.05
N THR A 431 28.05 34.64 -17.83
CA THR A 431 26.72 35.27 -17.90
C THR A 431 26.01 35.25 -16.55
N ALA A 432 25.24 36.29 -16.25
CA ALA A 432 24.25 36.24 -15.20
C ALA A 432 23.16 35.22 -15.59
N HIS A 433 22.68 34.46 -14.61
CA HIS A 433 21.63 33.46 -14.80
C HIS A 433 20.61 33.58 -13.68
N VAL A 434 19.33 33.50 -14.01
CA VAL A 434 18.25 33.32 -13.04
C VAL A 434 17.28 32.28 -13.55
N PHE A 435 16.60 31.61 -12.62
CA PHE A 435 15.43 30.83 -12.94
C PHE A 435 14.39 30.95 -11.83
N ALA A 436 13.12 30.83 -12.22
CA ALA A 436 12.00 30.80 -11.30
C ALA A 436 10.86 29.95 -11.89
N GLY A 437 10.04 29.36 -11.04
CA GLY A 437 8.92 28.53 -11.50
C GLY A 437 7.84 28.33 -10.46
N ILE A 438 6.68 27.91 -10.94
CA ILE A 438 5.49 27.57 -10.17
C ILE A 438 5.07 26.15 -10.52
N THR A 439 5.04 25.28 -9.52
CA THR A 439 4.60 23.89 -9.64
C THR A 439 3.48 23.60 -8.65
N LEU A 440 2.58 22.68 -8.98
CA LEU A 440 1.57 22.14 -8.05
C LEU A 440 1.97 20.70 -7.72
N PRO A 441 2.68 20.49 -6.59
CA PRO A 441 3.18 19.18 -6.21
C PRO A 441 2.20 18.46 -5.27
N PHE A 442 1.69 17.31 -5.70
CA PHE A 442 0.85 16.43 -4.89
C PHE A 442 1.66 15.22 -4.45
N GLY A 443 1.92 15.12 -3.14
CA GLY A 443 2.74 14.05 -2.55
C GLY A 443 2.23 12.66 -2.91
N ALA A 444 3.16 11.74 -3.18
CA ALA A 444 2.81 10.32 -3.25
C ALA A 444 2.27 9.88 -1.89
N LYS A 445 1.28 9.00 -1.88
CA LYS A 445 0.63 8.52 -0.66
C LYS A 445 0.73 7.00 -0.63
N ARG A 446 0.86 6.45 0.59
CA ARG A 446 0.57 5.04 0.83
C ARG A 446 -0.91 4.78 0.49
N PRO A 447 -1.30 3.53 0.13
CA PRO A 447 -2.71 3.20 0.11
C PRO A 447 -3.33 3.53 1.47
N ARG A 448 -4.57 4.02 1.44
CA ARG A 448 -5.27 4.40 2.66
C ARG A 448 -5.70 3.12 3.38
N ASP A 449 -5.48 3.12 4.68
CA ASP A 449 -5.79 2.07 5.66
C ASP A 449 -6.23 2.87 6.91
N THR A 450 -7.51 2.80 7.27
CA THR A 450 -8.12 3.69 8.27
C THR A 450 -7.95 3.13 9.68
N ASP A 451 -8.13 1.82 9.84
CA ASP A 451 -8.07 1.10 11.11
C ASP A 451 -6.69 0.48 11.39
N GLY A 452 -5.79 0.46 10.41
CA GLY A 452 -4.37 0.15 10.58
C GLY A 452 -4.07 -1.34 10.58
N ASP A 453 -4.90 -2.14 9.92
CA ASP A 453 -4.81 -3.60 9.89
C ASP A 453 -4.00 -4.15 8.70
N TYR A 454 -3.39 -3.25 7.93
CA TYR A 454 -2.63 -3.56 6.71
C TYR A 454 -3.49 -4.09 5.56
N VAL A 455 -4.80 -3.86 5.59
CA VAL A 455 -5.73 -4.02 4.48
C VAL A 455 -6.15 -2.63 4.02
N SER A 456 -5.98 -2.34 2.74
CA SER A 456 -6.35 -1.01 2.25
C SER A 456 -7.87 -0.86 2.24
N ASN A 457 -8.40 0.33 2.55
CA ASN A 457 -9.85 0.62 2.52
C ASN A 457 -10.53 0.24 1.20
N LYS A 458 -9.76 0.09 0.12
CA LYS A 458 -10.28 -0.30 -1.20
C LYS A 458 -10.67 -1.78 -1.25
N VAL A 459 -9.95 -2.64 -0.52
CA VAL A 459 -10.11 -4.10 -0.51
C VAL A 459 -10.76 -4.56 0.80
N ASP A 460 -10.63 -3.76 1.85
CA ASP A 460 -11.17 -3.99 3.17
C ASP A 460 -12.70 -4.07 3.18
N ARG A 461 -13.21 -5.12 3.84
CA ARG A 461 -14.63 -5.35 4.07
C ARG A 461 -15.13 -4.71 5.37
N CYS A 462 -14.24 -4.40 6.30
CA CYS A 462 -14.51 -3.84 7.61
C CYS A 462 -13.66 -2.58 7.90
N PRO A 463 -13.76 -1.49 7.10
CA PRO A 463 -12.76 -0.40 7.05
C PRO A 463 -12.58 0.49 8.29
N ASP A 464 -13.33 0.22 9.35
CA ASP A 464 -13.34 0.96 10.61
C ASP A 464 -12.94 0.06 11.80
N VAL A 465 -12.69 -1.23 11.57
CA VAL A 465 -12.41 -2.24 12.60
C VAL A 465 -11.29 -3.14 12.09
N ALA A 466 -10.13 -3.04 12.74
CA ALA A 466 -8.96 -3.80 12.33
C ALA A 466 -9.22 -5.30 12.33
N GLY A 467 -8.83 -5.98 11.25
CA GLY A 467 -8.96 -7.42 11.14
C GLY A 467 -7.78 -8.09 10.45
N VAL A 468 -8.04 -9.25 9.86
CA VAL A 468 -7.00 -10.08 9.25
C VAL A 468 -7.16 -10.15 7.74
N TRP A 469 -6.03 -10.29 7.03
CA TRP A 469 -6.03 -10.41 5.57
C TRP A 469 -6.85 -11.60 5.06
N ALA A 470 -6.92 -12.70 5.83
CA ALA A 470 -7.70 -13.90 5.49
C ALA A 470 -9.19 -13.56 5.24
N PHE A 471 -9.75 -12.63 6.01
CA PHE A 471 -11.13 -12.15 5.90
C PHE A 471 -11.24 -10.78 5.24
N ARG A 472 -10.18 -10.33 4.55
CA ARG A 472 -10.08 -9.01 3.91
C ARG A 472 -10.39 -7.87 4.89
N GLY A 473 -9.73 -7.89 6.04
CA GLY A 473 -9.76 -6.82 7.04
C GLY A 473 -10.88 -6.94 8.07
N CYS A 474 -11.68 -7.99 8.01
CA CYS A 474 -12.63 -8.28 9.10
C CYS A 474 -11.96 -9.06 10.23
N PRO A 475 -12.38 -8.81 11.49
CA PRO A 475 -11.75 -9.39 12.67
C PRO A 475 -12.08 -10.89 12.84
N ASP A 476 -11.13 -11.57 13.48
CA ASP A 476 -11.17 -12.95 13.97
C ASP A 476 -10.41 -12.89 15.30
N THR A 477 -11.15 -12.62 16.36
CA THR A 477 -10.62 -12.13 17.63
C THR A 477 -9.92 -13.22 18.43
N ASP A 478 -10.40 -14.46 18.36
CA ASP A 478 -9.79 -15.62 19.03
C ASP A 478 -8.91 -16.48 18.10
N ALA A 479 -8.84 -16.13 16.82
CA ALA A 479 -7.98 -16.74 15.81
C ALA A 479 -8.32 -18.21 15.52
N ASP A 480 -9.59 -18.59 15.61
CA ASP A 480 -10.07 -19.94 15.31
C ASP A 480 -10.29 -20.20 13.79
N GLY A 481 -10.20 -19.14 12.98
CA GLY A 481 -10.39 -19.19 11.54
C GLY A 481 -11.83 -18.94 11.09
N ILE A 482 -12.68 -18.38 11.95
CA ILE A 482 -14.03 -17.91 11.66
C ILE A 482 -14.07 -16.39 11.88
N GLU A 483 -14.64 -15.66 10.93
CA GLU A 483 -14.83 -14.21 11.08
C GLU A 483 -15.80 -13.93 12.24
N ASP A 484 -15.51 -12.97 13.13
CA ASP A 484 -16.30 -12.65 14.35
C ASP A 484 -17.82 -12.52 14.08
N LYS A 485 -18.18 -12.02 12.89
CA LYS A 485 -19.59 -11.85 12.48
C LYS A 485 -20.33 -13.18 12.28
N ASN A 486 -19.60 -14.24 11.95
CA ASN A 486 -20.09 -15.58 11.70
C ASN A 486 -19.72 -16.55 12.83
N ASP A 487 -19.07 -16.06 13.88
CA ASP A 487 -18.67 -16.79 15.06
C ASP A 487 -19.71 -16.62 16.18
N ASN A 488 -20.18 -17.72 16.74
CA ASN A 488 -21.11 -17.74 17.86
C ASN A 488 -20.43 -17.41 19.20
N CYS A 489 -19.12 -17.62 19.29
CA CYS A 489 -18.30 -17.36 20.47
C CYS A 489 -17.03 -16.57 20.09
N PRO A 490 -17.13 -15.30 19.62
CA PRO A 490 -16.00 -14.53 19.06
C PRO A 490 -14.83 -14.21 20.00
N GLN A 491 -14.76 -14.80 21.20
CA GLN A 491 -13.69 -14.58 22.18
C GLN A 491 -13.08 -15.91 22.64
N ASP A 492 -13.65 -17.04 22.25
CA ASP A 492 -13.36 -18.36 22.78
C ASP A 492 -13.22 -19.34 21.60
N ALA A 493 -11.99 -19.58 21.16
CA ALA A 493 -11.74 -20.35 19.94
C ALA A 493 -12.43 -21.72 19.92
N GLY A 494 -13.14 -22.02 18.83
CA GLY A 494 -13.87 -23.27 18.66
C GLY A 494 -13.76 -23.88 17.26
N PRO A 495 -14.21 -25.12 17.07
CA PRO A 495 -14.24 -25.74 15.76
C PRO A 495 -15.35 -25.16 14.87
N THR A 496 -15.18 -25.29 13.56
CA THR A 496 -16.24 -24.94 12.59
C THR A 496 -17.54 -25.71 12.80
N ALA A 497 -17.49 -26.91 13.41
CA ALA A 497 -18.66 -27.73 13.70
C ALA A 497 -19.69 -27.03 14.61
N THR A 498 -19.22 -26.20 15.53
CA THR A 498 -20.02 -25.44 16.49
C THR A 498 -20.14 -23.95 16.11
N ASN A 499 -19.69 -23.57 14.91
CA ASN A 499 -19.52 -22.18 14.46
C ASN A 499 -18.70 -21.35 15.45
N GLY A 500 -17.56 -21.88 15.89
CA GLY A 500 -16.55 -21.14 16.65
C GLY A 500 -16.68 -21.20 18.17
N CYS A 501 -17.61 -22.00 18.70
CA CYS A 501 -17.70 -22.20 20.15
C CYS A 501 -16.91 -23.42 20.64
N PRO A 502 -16.23 -23.37 21.80
CA PRO A 502 -15.52 -24.52 22.35
C PRO A 502 -16.45 -25.72 22.57
N ASP A 503 -15.93 -26.92 22.27
CA ASP A 503 -16.61 -28.22 22.41
C ASP A 503 -15.55 -29.22 22.90
N ALA A 504 -15.43 -29.35 24.21
CA ALA A 504 -14.30 -30.03 24.84
C ALA A 504 -14.35 -31.56 24.68
N ASP A 505 -15.54 -32.17 24.56
CA ASP A 505 -15.71 -33.60 24.34
C ASP A 505 -16.09 -34.00 22.91
N ASN A 506 -16.32 -33.03 22.03
CA ASN A 506 -16.59 -33.19 20.60
C ASN A 506 -17.91 -33.91 20.30
N ASP A 507 -18.95 -33.72 21.12
CA ASP A 507 -20.28 -34.30 20.88
C ASP A 507 -21.16 -33.44 19.95
N GLY A 508 -20.71 -32.24 19.60
CA GLY A 508 -21.39 -31.29 18.73
C GLY A 508 -22.27 -30.27 19.47
N ILE A 509 -22.26 -30.26 20.79
CA ILE A 509 -22.90 -29.26 21.65
C ILE A 509 -21.80 -28.46 22.33
N PHE A 510 -21.74 -27.16 22.05
CA PHE A 510 -20.69 -26.34 22.65
C PHE A 510 -20.85 -26.23 24.17
N ASP A 511 -19.72 -26.11 24.90
CA ASP A 511 -19.60 -26.28 26.34
C ASP A 511 -20.64 -25.50 27.17
N LYS A 512 -21.03 -24.31 26.72
CA LYS A 512 -22.00 -23.44 27.42
C LYS A 512 -23.45 -23.96 27.34
N ASN A 513 -23.77 -24.74 26.31
CA ASN A 513 -25.05 -25.40 26.11
C ASN A 513 -25.03 -26.89 26.48
N ASP A 514 -23.87 -27.40 26.89
CA ASP A 514 -23.66 -28.77 27.32
C ASP A 514 -23.82 -28.90 28.85
N ALA A 515 -24.67 -29.83 29.29
CA ALA A 515 -24.90 -30.15 30.68
C ALA A 515 -23.80 -31.03 31.29
N CYS A 516 -22.99 -31.67 30.43
CA CYS A 516 -21.87 -32.53 30.73
C CYS A 516 -20.63 -32.23 29.84
N PRO A 517 -20.02 -31.01 29.89
CA PRO A 517 -19.02 -30.52 28.91
C PRO A 517 -17.70 -31.30 28.76
N ASN A 518 -17.52 -32.42 29.45
CA ASN A 518 -16.31 -33.24 29.37
C ASN A 518 -16.64 -34.72 29.11
N GLN A 519 -17.88 -35.03 28.74
CA GLN A 519 -18.39 -36.38 28.55
C GLN A 519 -19.37 -36.38 27.39
N SER A 520 -18.92 -36.90 26.25
CA SER A 520 -19.71 -36.89 25.04
C SER A 520 -21.09 -37.50 25.24
N GLY A 521 -22.14 -36.76 24.94
CA GLY A 521 -23.51 -37.21 25.10
C GLY A 521 -24.36 -36.97 23.88
N SER A 522 -25.67 -37.03 24.08
CA SER A 522 -26.64 -36.83 23.02
C SER A 522 -27.37 -35.50 23.18
N THR A 523 -27.82 -34.93 22.07
CA THR A 523 -28.69 -33.74 22.07
C THR A 523 -29.99 -33.93 22.84
N ARG A 524 -30.46 -35.19 23.00
CA ARG A 524 -31.64 -35.51 23.81
C ARG A 524 -31.44 -35.17 25.29
N PHE A 525 -30.22 -35.33 25.80
CA PHE A 525 -29.86 -35.09 27.19
C PHE A 525 -28.92 -33.89 27.35
N SER A 526 -29.00 -32.93 26.41
CA SER A 526 -28.18 -31.72 26.41
C SER A 526 -26.69 -32.00 26.60
N GLY A 527 -26.16 -33.04 25.94
CA GLY A 527 -24.74 -33.40 25.96
C GLY A 527 -24.33 -34.37 27.05
N CYS A 528 -25.28 -34.89 27.84
CA CYS A 528 -24.98 -35.97 28.78
C CYS A 528 -25.12 -37.37 28.15
N PRO A 529 -24.24 -38.33 28.51
CA PRO A 529 -24.37 -39.72 28.13
C PRO A 529 -25.52 -40.43 28.87
N ASP A 530 -26.00 -41.51 28.26
CA ASP A 530 -26.97 -42.48 28.81
C ASP A 530 -26.39 -43.86 28.47
N THR A 531 -25.60 -44.40 29.41
CA THR A 531 -24.70 -45.53 29.19
C THR A 531 -25.44 -46.86 29.06
N ASP A 532 -26.56 -47.03 29.76
CA ASP A 532 -27.36 -48.27 29.72
C ASP A 532 -28.67 -48.15 28.91
N ALA A 533 -28.94 -46.97 28.36
CA ALA A 533 -30.05 -46.68 27.45
C ALA A 533 -31.44 -46.81 28.09
N ASP A 534 -31.56 -46.57 29.39
CA ASP A 534 -32.84 -46.60 30.11
C ASP A 534 -33.65 -45.29 29.97
N ASN A 535 -33.09 -44.30 29.27
CA ASN A 535 -33.59 -42.94 29.05
C ASN A 535 -33.40 -41.97 30.23
N ILE A 536 -32.52 -42.29 31.18
CA ILE A 536 -32.08 -41.41 32.25
C ILE A 536 -30.59 -41.13 32.01
N PRO A 537 -30.16 -39.86 31.90
CA PRO A 537 -28.75 -39.57 31.69
C PRO A 537 -27.94 -40.00 32.91
N ASP A 538 -26.69 -40.44 32.71
CA ASP A 538 -25.80 -40.98 33.76
C ASP A 538 -25.66 -40.05 34.98
N LYS A 539 -25.83 -38.74 34.79
CA LYS A 539 -25.79 -37.72 35.84
C LYS A 539 -26.98 -37.78 36.80
N ASP A 540 -28.14 -38.20 36.30
CA ASP A 540 -29.40 -38.30 37.01
C ASP A 540 -29.78 -39.76 37.33
N ASP A 541 -28.94 -40.72 36.92
CA ASP A 541 -29.11 -42.15 37.15
C ASP A 541 -28.31 -42.63 38.38
N GLU A 542 -28.97 -43.29 39.33
CA GLU A 542 -28.30 -43.89 40.49
C GLU A 542 -27.60 -45.22 40.17
N CYS A 543 -27.94 -45.84 39.03
CA CYS A 543 -27.41 -47.09 38.53
C CYS A 543 -26.96 -47.01 37.04
N PRO A 544 -26.02 -46.12 36.65
CA PRO A 544 -25.74 -45.71 35.25
C PRO A 544 -25.26 -46.78 34.25
N THR A 545 -25.19 -48.04 34.65
CA THR A 545 -24.64 -49.13 33.83
C THR A 545 -25.59 -50.31 33.72
N VAL A 546 -26.75 -50.24 34.38
CA VAL A 546 -27.73 -51.31 34.44
C VAL A 546 -29.11 -50.69 34.35
N ALA A 547 -29.71 -50.83 33.17
CA ALA A 547 -30.99 -50.19 32.87
C ALA A 547 -32.06 -50.48 33.93
N GLY A 548 -32.70 -49.42 34.41
CA GLY A 548 -33.77 -49.49 35.38
C GLY A 548 -34.98 -48.66 35.00
N MET A 549 -35.82 -48.39 35.98
CA MET A 549 -37.03 -47.59 35.79
C MET A 549 -36.90 -46.23 36.45
N PRO A 550 -37.45 -45.15 35.86
CA PRO A 550 -37.41 -43.81 36.46
C PRO A 550 -38.00 -43.73 37.86
N ALA A 551 -38.99 -44.57 38.19
CA ALA A 551 -39.60 -44.64 39.52
C ALA A 551 -38.63 -45.10 40.62
N LEU A 552 -37.54 -45.77 40.25
CA LEU A 552 -36.52 -46.31 41.16
C LEU A 552 -35.14 -45.65 40.95
N GLY A 553 -35.11 -44.48 40.31
CA GLY A 553 -33.88 -43.72 40.06
C GLY A 553 -32.93 -44.39 39.08
N GLY A 554 -33.46 -45.10 38.07
CA GLY A 554 -32.65 -45.79 37.05
C GLY A 554 -32.10 -47.15 37.48
N CYS A 555 -32.51 -47.65 38.65
CA CYS A 555 -32.08 -48.97 39.12
C CYS A 555 -33.04 -50.11 38.74
N PRO A 556 -32.52 -51.34 38.54
CA PRO A 556 -33.32 -52.52 38.27
C PRO A 556 -34.12 -53.00 39.50
N ASP A 557 -35.22 -53.70 39.21
CA ASP A 557 -36.09 -54.43 40.13
C ASP A 557 -36.46 -55.74 39.44
N ALA A 558 -35.67 -56.78 39.71
CA ALA A 558 -35.68 -58.01 38.91
C ALA A 558 -36.90 -58.91 39.19
N ASP A 559 -37.56 -58.78 40.35
CA ASP A 559 -38.75 -59.56 40.70
C ASP A 559 -40.05 -58.74 40.77
N ALA A 560 -39.96 -57.43 40.55
CA ALA A 560 -41.07 -56.48 40.45
C ALA A 560 -41.89 -56.33 41.74
N ASP A 561 -41.26 -56.47 42.92
CA ASP A 561 -41.91 -56.23 44.21
C ASP A 561 -41.92 -54.75 44.65
N GLY A 562 -41.25 -53.89 43.87
CA GLY A 562 -41.20 -52.45 44.06
C GLY A 562 -40.11 -51.98 45.02
N LEU A 563 -39.14 -52.83 45.34
CA LEU A 563 -37.81 -52.47 45.84
C LEU A 563 -36.78 -52.66 44.73
N ARG A 564 -35.80 -51.76 44.66
CA ARG A 564 -34.67 -51.96 43.75
C ARG A 564 -33.75 -53.05 44.26
N ASP A 565 -33.09 -53.78 43.37
CA ASP A 565 -32.22 -54.92 43.71
C ASP A 565 -31.18 -54.60 44.80
N SER A 566 -30.67 -53.37 44.85
CA SER A 566 -29.67 -52.93 45.84
C SER A 566 -30.25 -52.70 47.26
N GLN A 567 -31.57 -52.59 47.38
CA GLN A 567 -32.32 -52.42 48.62
C GLN A 567 -33.18 -53.64 48.96
N ASP A 568 -33.12 -54.68 48.14
CA ASP A 568 -33.85 -55.93 48.29
C ASP A 568 -32.92 -57.03 48.85
N ALA A 569 -33.32 -57.66 49.95
CA ALA A 569 -32.59 -58.78 50.55
C ALA A 569 -32.81 -60.09 49.77
N CYS A 570 -33.85 -60.17 48.94
CA CYS A 570 -34.23 -61.29 48.10
C CYS A 570 -34.50 -60.88 46.62
N PRO A 571 -33.53 -60.30 45.87
CA PRO A 571 -33.75 -59.61 44.58
C PRO A 571 -34.31 -60.43 43.40
N ASN A 572 -34.58 -61.72 43.58
CA ASN A 572 -35.10 -62.59 42.53
C ASN A 572 -36.36 -63.33 42.99
N GLU A 573 -36.96 -62.92 44.10
CA GLU A 573 -38.12 -63.54 44.71
C GLU A 573 -39.05 -62.46 45.29
N ALA A 574 -40.06 -62.09 44.50
CA ALA A 574 -41.00 -61.03 44.88
C ALA A 574 -41.56 -61.22 46.30
N GLY A 575 -41.33 -60.23 47.16
CA GLY A 575 -41.71 -60.26 48.56
C GLY A 575 -42.44 -59.03 49.04
N LEU A 576 -42.31 -58.78 50.34
CA LEU A 576 -42.99 -57.67 51.02
C LEU A 576 -41.97 -56.59 51.37
N LYS A 577 -42.32 -55.32 51.13
CA LYS A 577 -41.50 -54.17 51.51
C LYS A 577 -41.19 -54.15 53.01
N GLU A 578 -42.14 -54.57 53.84
CA GLU A 578 -42.01 -54.67 55.29
C GLU A 578 -41.00 -55.73 55.74
N LEU A 579 -40.65 -56.66 54.83
CA LEU A 579 -39.70 -57.75 55.01
C LEU A 579 -38.47 -57.61 54.09
N ASP A 580 -38.12 -56.37 53.73
CA ASP A 580 -36.96 -56.03 52.89
C ASP A 580 -36.93 -56.84 51.58
N GLY A 581 -38.10 -57.05 50.97
CA GLY A 581 -38.27 -57.71 49.66
C GLY A 581 -38.32 -59.24 49.69
N CYS A 582 -38.24 -59.86 50.87
CA CYS A 582 -38.40 -61.31 50.97
C CYS A 582 -39.86 -61.75 51.13
N ALA A 583 -40.22 -62.92 50.58
CA ALA A 583 -41.51 -63.56 50.83
C ALA A 583 -41.55 -64.25 52.21
N LEU A 584 -42.76 -64.39 52.76
CA LEU A 584 -43.00 -65.22 53.93
C LEU A 584 -42.82 -66.70 53.57
N LYS A 585 -42.44 -67.52 54.56
CA LYS A 585 -42.41 -68.99 54.43
C LYS A 585 -43.61 -69.65 55.11
N ALA A 586 -44.15 -70.71 54.51
CA ALA A 586 -45.21 -71.48 55.15
C ALA A 586 -44.66 -72.19 56.41
N ILE A 587 -45.25 -71.94 57.58
CA ILE A 587 -44.84 -72.62 58.81
C ILE A 587 -45.54 -73.98 58.88
N ALA A 588 -44.77 -75.05 58.69
CA ALA A 588 -45.26 -76.43 58.79
C ALA A 588 -46.02 -76.66 60.11
N THR A 589 -47.19 -77.27 60.04
CA THR A 589 -47.96 -77.71 61.22
C THR A 589 -47.13 -78.74 61.98
N PRO A 590 -46.87 -78.60 63.29
CA PRO A 590 -46.34 -79.71 64.04
C PRO A 590 -47.36 -80.85 63.97
N ALA A 591 -46.90 -82.05 63.61
CA ALA A 591 -47.69 -83.27 63.64
C ALA A 591 -48.01 -83.60 65.11
N VAL A 592 -48.98 -82.91 65.70
CA VAL A 592 -49.46 -83.18 67.06
C VAL A 592 -50.70 -84.03 66.94
N ALA A 593 -50.52 -85.30 67.26
CA ALA A 593 -51.57 -86.24 67.54
C ALA A 593 -52.45 -85.74 68.69
N THR A 594 -53.76 -85.70 68.45
CA THR A 594 -54.89 -85.92 69.38
C THR A 594 -54.63 -85.59 70.87
N SER A 595 -55.33 -84.61 71.45
CA SER A 595 -56.76 -84.76 71.74
C SER A 595 -57.42 -83.41 72.07
N ALA A 596 -58.68 -83.25 71.63
CA ALA A 596 -59.65 -82.18 71.95
C ALA A 596 -59.85 -80.99 70.98
N VAL A 597 -59.60 -81.15 69.67
CA VAL A 597 -60.14 -80.23 68.64
C VAL A 597 -60.99 -81.06 67.65
N PRO A 598 -62.21 -80.64 67.23
CA PRO A 598 -62.97 -81.34 66.20
C PRO A 598 -62.15 -81.41 64.92
N ALA A 599 -62.09 -82.60 64.31
CA ALA A 599 -61.33 -82.83 63.08
C ALA A 599 -61.79 -81.86 61.97
N LEU A 600 -60.85 -81.15 61.37
CA LEU A 600 -61.11 -80.27 60.22
C LEU A 600 -61.72 -81.08 59.09
N SER A 601 -62.71 -80.52 58.40
CA SER A 601 -63.26 -81.07 57.17
C SER A 601 -62.22 -81.04 56.04
N ALA A 602 -62.33 -81.95 55.07
CA ALA A 602 -61.44 -81.98 53.91
C ALA A 602 -61.43 -80.64 53.14
N THR A 603 -62.57 -79.93 53.13
CA THR A 603 -62.73 -78.60 52.55
C THR A 603 -62.00 -77.52 53.34
N GLU A 604 -62.02 -77.55 54.67
CA GLU A 604 -61.26 -76.62 55.52
C GLU A 604 -59.74 -76.84 55.37
N THR A 605 -59.30 -78.10 55.29
CA THR A 605 -57.88 -78.42 55.07
C THR A 605 -57.38 -77.89 53.73
N ALA A 606 -58.14 -78.10 52.65
CA ALA A 606 -57.78 -77.62 51.32
C ALA A 606 -57.72 -76.08 51.25
N LEU A 607 -58.69 -75.39 51.87
CA LEU A 607 -58.69 -73.93 51.95
C LEU A 607 -57.49 -73.40 52.74
N LEU A 608 -57.18 -73.98 53.91
CA LEU A 608 -56.04 -73.54 54.70
C LEU A 608 -54.71 -73.78 53.98
N GLU A 609 -54.57 -74.87 53.23
CA GLU A 609 -53.38 -75.12 52.42
C GLU A 609 -53.26 -74.13 51.25
N GLN A 610 -54.39 -73.75 50.65
CA GLN A 610 -54.44 -72.69 49.65
C GLN A 610 -54.02 -71.34 50.26
N LEU A 611 -54.64 -70.90 51.36
CA LEU A 611 -54.32 -69.62 52.02
C LEU A 611 -52.87 -69.54 52.49
N ASN A 612 -52.32 -70.63 53.06
CA ASN A 612 -50.92 -70.67 53.49
C ASN A 612 -49.92 -70.58 52.33
N ARG A 613 -50.31 -70.93 51.10
CA ARG A 613 -49.47 -70.75 49.90
C ARG A 613 -49.68 -69.38 49.26
N SER A 614 -50.92 -68.93 49.19
CA SER A 614 -51.31 -67.69 48.51
C SER A 614 -50.87 -66.43 49.26
N PHE A 615 -50.82 -66.48 50.59
CA PHE A 615 -50.44 -65.32 51.41
C PHE A 615 -48.94 -65.16 51.64
N LEU A 616 -48.08 -65.94 50.98
CA LEU A 616 -46.63 -65.83 51.17
C LEU A 616 -46.09 -64.47 50.69
N ARG A 617 -46.77 -63.82 49.74
CA ARG A 617 -46.39 -62.50 49.18
C ARG A 617 -47.28 -61.35 49.66
N GLY A 618 -48.02 -61.55 50.76
CA GLY A 618 -49.01 -60.60 51.25
C GLY A 618 -50.45 -61.08 51.07
N PRO A 619 -51.42 -60.46 51.77
CA PRO A 619 -52.81 -60.91 51.75
C PRO A 619 -53.50 -60.56 50.42
N MET A 620 -53.03 -59.56 49.68
CA MET A 620 -53.62 -59.11 48.41
C MET A 620 -53.02 -59.77 47.16
N ALA A 621 -52.03 -60.64 47.31
CA ALA A 621 -51.29 -61.22 46.18
C ALA A 621 -52.09 -62.24 45.34
N ASP A 622 -53.18 -62.80 45.88
CA ASP A 622 -54.01 -63.81 45.20
C ASP A 622 -55.50 -63.53 45.45
N GLU A 623 -56.14 -62.90 44.46
CA GLU A 623 -57.56 -62.55 44.50
C GLU A 623 -58.46 -63.79 44.63
N THR A 624 -58.05 -64.93 44.07
CA THR A 624 -58.84 -66.18 44.15
C THR A 624 -58.85 -66.76 45.55
N ALA A 625 -57.72 -66.69 46.26
CA ALA A 625 -57.62 -67.10 47.65
C ALA A 625 -58.44 -66.19 48.57
N LEU A 626 -58.43 -64.87 48.32
CA LEU A 626 -59.26 -63.90 49.05
C LEU A 626 -60.77 -64.14 48.83
N ALA A 627 -61.19 -64.39 47.59
CA ALA A 627 -62.58 -64.73 47.28
C ALA A 627 -63.01 -66.06 47.92
N GLY A 628 -62.12 -67.06 47.92
CA GLY A 628 -62.33 -68.33 48.62
C GLY A 628 -62.46 -68.16 50.14
N LEU A 629 -61.60 -67.35 50.75
CA LEU A 629 -61.68 -66.99 52.17
C LEU A 629 -62.99 -66.28 52.51
N LYS A 630 -63.44 -65.37 51.65
CA LYS A 630 -64.72 -64.66 51.81
C LYS A 630 -65.91 -65.63 51.84
N THR A 631 -65.97 -66.50 50.84
CA THR A 631 -67.01 -67.53 50.74
C THR A 631 -67.02 -68.44 51.98
N TYR A 632 -65.84 -68.82 52.46
CA TYR A 632 -65.70 -69.63 53.66
C TYR A 632 -66.23 -68.92 54.92
N LEU A 633 -65.84 -67.67 55.16
CA LEU A 633 -66.26 -66.88 56.31
C LEU A 633 -67.78 -66.64 56.36
N GLU A 634 -68.40 -66.48 55.19
CA GLU A 634 -69.85 -66.35 55.02
C GLU A 634 -70.59 -67.66 55.33
N SER A 635 -70.06 -68.80 54.88
CA SER A 635 -70.66 -70.13 55.14
C SER A 635 -70.43 -70.66 56.56
N THR A 636 -69.50 -70.09 57.33
CA THR A 636 -69.12 -70.54 58.68
C THR A 636 -69.12 -69.42 59.71
N PRO A 637 -70.29 -68.86 60.09
CA PRO A 637 -70.38 -67.61 60.88
C PRO A 637 -69.74 -67.65 62.28
N GLY A 638 -69.49 -68.83 62.86
CA GLY A 638 -68.89 -68.99 64.19
C GLY A 638 -67.38 -69.27 64.23
N ARG A 639 -66.72 -69.45 63.08
CA ARG A 639 -65.29 -69.82 63.01
C ARG A 639 -64.38 -68.58 62.98
N LEU A 640 -63.26 -68.61 63.70
CA LEU A 640 -62.25 -67.55 63.64
C LEU A 640 -61.04 -68.04 62.83
N LEU A 641 -60.42 -67.17 62.02
CA LEU A 641 -59.10 -67.48 61.44
C LEU A 641 -58.00 -66.82 62.25
N SER A 642 -56.97 -67.59 62.57
CA SER A 642 -55.77 -67.14 63.24
C SER A 642 -54.61 -67.10 62.26
N PHE A 643 -53.99 -65.93 62.13
CA PHE A 643 -52.77 -65.67 61.38
C PHE A 643 -51.61 -65.58 62.37
N GLU A 644 -50.76 -66.60 62.39
CA GLU A 644 -49.55 -66.65 63.19
C GLU A 644 -48.35 -66.29 62.31
N PHE A 645 -47.66 -65.21 62.65
CA PHE A 645 -46.40 -64.82 62.03
C PHE A 645 -45.24 -65.20 62.94
N SER A 646 -44.25 -65.92 62.45
CA SER A 646 -43.10 -66.34 63.25
C SER A 646 -41.78 -66.11 62.53
N GLY A 647 -40.73 -65.71 63.25
CA GLY A 647 -39.41 -65.42 62.67
C GLY A 647 -38.48 -64.71 63.65
N SER A 648 -37.27 -64.42 63.22
CA SER A 648 -36.20 -63.87 64.09
C SER A 648 -36.37 -62.38 64.42
N ASN A 649 -36.89 -61.57 63.50
CA ASN A 649 -37.01 -60.13 63.65
C ASN A 649 -38.44 -59.74 64.07
N GLN A 650 -38.63 -59.48 65.37
CA GLN A 650 -39.94 -59.14 65.92
C GLN A 650 -40.54 -57.88 65.30
N GLU A 651 -39.72 -56.88 64.99
CA GLU A 651 -40.20 -55.61 64.44
C GLU A 651 -40.74 -55.76 63.02
N GLN A 652 -40.01 -56.48 62.16
CA GLN A 652 -40.47 -56.83 60.81
C GLN A 652 -41.77 -57.65 60.85
N LEU A 653 -41.87 -58.64 61.73
CA LEU A 653 -43.08 -59.46 61.85
C LEU A 653 -44.29 -58.64 62.32
N VAL A 654 -44.09 -57.65 63.19
CA VAL A 654 -45.15 -56.73 63.61
C VAL A 654 -45.60 -55.86 62.44
N ARG A 655 -44.67 -55.35 61.61
CA ARG A 655 -45.02 -54.59 60.40
C ARG A 655 -45.84 -55.44 59.43
N VAL A 656 -45.39 -56.65 59.12
CA VAL A 656 -46.10 -57.59 58.25
C VAL A 656 -47.48 -57.96 58.82
N ALA A 657 -47.58 -58.25 60.12
CA ALA A 657 -48.87 -58.55 60.75
C ALA A 657 -49.84 -57.35 60.69
N THR A 658 -49.30 -56.12 60.77
CA THR A 658 -50.08 -54.89 60.65
C THR A 658 -50.57 -54.68 59.23
N LEU A 659 -49.70 -54.88 58.22
CA LEU A 659 -50.09 -54.90 56.80
C LEU A 659 -51.24 -55.87 56.56
N PHE A 660 -51.11 -57.11 57.03
CA PHE A 660 -52.17 -58.13 56.89
C PHE A 660 -53.48 -57.70 57.54
N LYS A 661 -53.40 -57.11 58.74
CA LYS A 661 -54.57 -56.60 59.43
C LYS A 661 -55.25 -55.49 58.64
N ASP A 662 -54.50 -54.52 58.14
CA ASP A 662 -55.04 -53.33 57.49
C ASP A 662 -55.59 -53.64 56.09
N GLU A 663 -54.91 -54.47 55.30
CA GLU A 663 -55.38 -54.87 53.96
C GLU A 663 -56.62 -55.77 54.05
N LEU A 664 -56.63 -56.75 54.97
CA LEU A 664 -57.82 -57.57 55.20
C LEU A 664 -58.96 -56.75 55.80
N ALA A 665 -58.70 -55.79 56.70
CA ALA A 665 -59.72 -54.86 57.20
C ALA A 665 -60.37 -54.09 56.05
N THR A 666 -59.56 -53.62 55.11
CA THR A 666 -60.02 -52.85 53.94
C THR A 666 -60.88 -53.72 53.02
N TYR A 667 -60.44 -54.95 52.73
CA TYR A 667 -61.17 -55.86 51.84
C TYR A 667 -62.46 -56.43 52.45
N PHE A 668 -62.46 -56.77 53.74
CA PHE A 668 -63.59 -57.41 54.44
C PHE A 668 -64.47 -56.42 55.22
N GLY A 669 -64.04 -55.16 55.37
CA GLY A 669 -64.74 -54.10 56.12
C GLY A 669 -64.56 -54.14 57.65
N ASN A 670 -64.06 -55.24 58.22
CA ASN A 670 -63.62 -55.36 59.61
C ASN A 670 -62.64 -56.54 59.77
N THR A 671 -62.03 -56.67 60.95
CA THR A 671 -61.12 -57.78 61.29
C THR A 671 -61.60 -58.63 62.45
N ASP A 672 -62.87 -58.55 62.85
CA ASP A 672 -63.38 -59.23 64.06
C ASP A 672 -63.26 -60.75 63.95
N ARG A 673 -63.20 -61.27 62.71
CA ARG A 673 -63.06 -62.69 62.39
C ARG A 673 -61.61 -63.15 62.25
N PHE A 674 -60.64 -62.23 62.39
CA PHE A 674 -59.21 -62.48 62.20
C PHE A 674 -58.43 -62.21 63.49
N ARG A 675 -57.63 -63.19 63.92
CA ARG A 675 -56.72 -63.07 65.05
C ARG A 675 -55.28 -63.08 64.54
N PHE A 676 -54.56 -62.00 64.73
CA PHE A 676 -53.15 -61.89 64.34
C PHE A 676 -52.24 -62.12 65.55
N THR A 677 -51.24 -62.99 65.42
CA THR A 677 -50.30 -63.33 66.49
C THR A 677 -48.88 -63.30 65.96
N VAL A 678 -47.97 -62.65 66.68
CA VAL A 678 -46.54 -62.61 66.34
C VAL A 678 -45.77 -63.45 67.35
N VAL A 679 -44.99 -64.41 66.85
CA VAL A 679 -44.21 -65.36 67.66
C VAL A 679 -42.73 -65.26 67.28
N PRO A 680 -41.93 -64.44 67.99
CA PRO A 680 -40.51 -64.31 67.70
C PRO A 680 -39.77 -65.62 67.99
N LYS A 681 -38.98 -66.10 67.03
CA LYS A 681 -38.17 -67.32 67.09
C LYS A 681 -36.79 -67.07 66.48
N ALA A 682 -35.77 -67.11 67.33
CA ALA A 682 -34.39 -66.88 66.91
C ALA A 682 -33.95 -67.89 65.82
N GLY A 683 -33.27 -67.40 64.78
CA GLY A 683 -32.74 -68.22 63.69
C GLY A 683 -33.78 -68.74 62.67
N GLN A 684 -35.05 -68.36 62.80
CA GLN A 684 -36.09 -68.76 61.85
C GLN A 684 -36.41 -67.61 60.88
N ALA A 685 -36.52 -67.91 59.59
CA ALA A 685 -37.03 -66.94 58.60
C ALA A 685 -38.49 -66.58 58.92
N ALA A 686 -38.89 -65.37 58.54
CA ALA A 686 -40.27 -64.93 58.69
C ALA A 686 -41.22 -65.86 57.93
N GLY A 687 -42.24 -66.32 58.63
CA GLY A 687 -43.21 -67.24 58.09
C GLY A 687 -44.60 -66.96 58.60
N ILE A 688 -45.57 -67.48 57.88
CA ILE A 688 -46.99 -67.34 58.18
C ILE A 688 -47.63 -68.71 58.33
N ARG A 689 -48.58 -68.78 59.25
CA ARG A 689 -49.53 -69.88 59.37
C ARG A 689 -50.93 -69.33 59.56
N VAL A 690 -51.81 -69.78 58.69
CA VAL A 690 -53.25 -69.59 58.81
C VAL A 690 -53.85 -70.86 59.40
N SER A 691 -54.65 -70.71 60.45
CA SER A 691 -55.38 -71.81 61.10
C SER A 691 -56.80 -71.37 61.49
N VAL A 692 -57.70 -72.33 61.71
CA VAL A 692 -59.06 -72.07 62.18
C VAL A 692 -59.13 -72.32 63.69
N GLN A 693 -59.82 -71.43 64.41
CA GLN A 693 -60.16 -71.57 65.84
C GLN A 693 -61.67 -71.78 66.00
#